data_AF-A0A3S4WX82-F1
#
_entry.id   AF-A0A3S4WX82-F1
#
_cell.length_a   1.000
_cell.length_b   1.000
_cell.length_c   1.000
_cell.angle_alpha   90.00
_cell.angle_beta   90.00
_cell.angle_gamma   90.00
#
_symmetry.space_group_name_H-M   'P 1'
#
loop_
_entity.id
_entity.type
_entity.pdbx_description
1 polymer ?
#
loop_
_entity_poly.entity_id
_entity_poly.type
_entity_poly.pdbx_seq_one_letter_code
_entity_poly.pdbx_strand_id
1 'polypeptide(L)'
;MPLSSPPRSVCASRGTRIPVAVAAASALVVGGLVAAPQIVTPTPAAAASGTTLDPANPIKLERFNFYSGVPTQFVRPVVLQKKVGDSWRTIFSGNTAATGKFRFTVHTGSNDTLRAFAARTTYRGKSYGQVGTTPVTVRPLNQSAAVSVVSAGGSDLVTASASPARLGRGLTLQRQNGSSWANVATAKSDAQGRKTFKIPSGAASDQYRVVVAAWNGAPVVTSASAAAAPETTLDPANPIKLERFNFYSGVPTQFVRPVVLQKKVGDSWRTIFSGNTAATGKFRFTVHTGSNDTLRAFAPVATYQGVRYGQTGTTPVTVKPLDQTVKLTLPSASAASSEVTVTVSSAPARVGRKVELQVQDGTGAWSAVGRGALDASGIASVKFTPRAEGSFTYRVVLDGWSGAPALTSATSALTVGKASVKIPDRTLLACANKALGHDSGAPVTKDDALSFTSLSCGSADNSGTISDLSGLEAFTNLTFLSVRGNQISDLAPLSTLTKLTILDIIDNHVSNIAPLSKTVNLLEFYADGNRISDLAPLSNLVNLQSLSVNGNQISDLTPLANIDQLQYAKLSNNKIVHLTPLSDHDQLFNLDVSGNQISDITPLASLTGLLYLTANDNQIVDITPLGKLALEIADLRNNKITDATPLSGMNFGPNVYLTGNPVCTASPTTNGCAS
;
A
#
# COMPACT_ATOMS: atom_id res chain seq x y z
N MET A 1 -49.79 7.48 -33.79
CA MET A 1 -49.36 6.52 -32.75
C MET A 1 -47.88 6.76 -32.47
N PRO A 2 -47.47 6.99 -31.21
CA PRO A 2 -46.05 6.92 -30.82
C PRO A 2 -45.82 6.07 -29.55
N LEU A 3 -44.85 5.16 -29.59
CA LEU A 3 -44.27 4.43 -28.44
C LEU A 3 -42.80 4.10 -28.78
N SER A 4 -41.85 4.04 -27.84
CA SER A 4 -41.92 4.29 -26.38
C SER A 4 -40.54 4.68 -25.82
N SER A 5 -40.53 5.35 -24.66
CA SER A 5 -39.31 5.75 -23.92
C SER A 5 -39.30 5.17 -22.49
N PRO A 6 -38.14 5.15 -21.78
CA PRO A 6 -37.98 4.59 -20.41
C PRO A 6 -38.00 5.71 -19.33
N PRO A 7 -37.55 5.55 -18.06
CA PRO A 7 -37.54 4.40 -17.10
C PRO A 7 -38.06 4.79 -15.66
N ARG A 8 -37.75 3.95 -14.64
CA ARG A 8 -37.48 4.26 -13.19
C ARG A 8 -38.60 4.26 -12.11
N SER A 9 -38.64 3.16 -11.34
CA SER A 9 -38.46 3.04 -9.85
C SER A 9 -39.32 3.80 -8.81
N VAL A 10 -39.69 3.15 -7.68
CA VAL A 10 -39.42 3.52 -6.24
C VAL A 10 -40.36 2.78 -5.22
N CYS A 11 -39.87 2.59 -3.98
CA CYS A 11 -40.54 2.07 -2.74
C CYS A 11 -41.06 0.61 -2.74
N ALA A 12 -40.90 -0.24 -1.70
CA ALA A 12 -40.49 -0.17 -0.28
C ALA A 12 -41.59 0.10 0.78
N SER A 13 -41.83 -0.89 1.66
CA SER A 13 -42.59 -0.80 2.92
C SER A 13 -42.06 -1.81 3.95
N ARG A 14 -42.38 -1.64 5.24
CA ARG A 14 -41.76 -2.36 6.38
C ARG A 14 -42.74 -3.27 7.15
N GLY A 15 -42.21 -4.34 7.74
CA GLY A 15 -42.77 -5.04 8.91
C GLY A 15 -43.80 -6.15 8.60
N THR A 16 -44.16 -7.04 9.55
CA THR A 16 -43.60 -7.25 10.91
C THR A 16 -43.99 -8.62 11.48
N ARG A 17 -43.17 -9.17 12.41
CA ARG A 17 -43.51 -10.18 13.46
C ARG A 17 -43.84 -11.64 13.04
N ILE A 18 -42.89 -12.53 13.38
CA ILE A 18 -43.06 -13.83 14.10
C ILE A 18 -44.25 -13.88 15.09
N PRO A 19 -44.82 -15.06 15.50
CA PRO A 19 -44.11 -16.33 15.80
C PRO A 19 -44.88 -17.68 15.56
N VAL A 20 -44.28 -18.79 16.03
CA VAL A 20 -44.87 -20.14 16.33
C VAL A 20 -45.19 -21.04 15.12
N ALA A 21 -45.08 -22.39 15.14
CA ALA A 21 -44.08 -23.39 15.60
C ALA A 21 -44.67 -24.81 15.31
N VAL A 22 -43.96 -25.90 15.66
CA VAL A 22 -44.41 -27.33 15.67
C VAL A 22 -44.54 -27.99 14.28
N ALA A 23 -44.20 -29.27 14.02
CA ALA A 23 -43.17 -30.19 14.55
C ALA A 23 -43.10 -31.48 13.66
N ALA A 24 -42.03 -32.29 13.82
CA ALA A 24 -41.88 -33.72 13.41
C ALA A 24 -41.84 -34.05 11.88
N ALA A 25 -41.30 -35.20 11.41
CA ALA A 25 -40.24 -36.12 11.88
C ALA A 25 -39.87 -37.18 10.78
N SER A 26 -38.82 -37.99 11.02
CA SER A 26 -38.47 -39.29 10.35
C SER A 26 -37.77 -39.25 8.96
N ALA A 27 -36.94 -40.23 8.51
CA ALA A 27 -36.11 -41.28 9.17
C ALA A 27 -35.15 -42.00 8.14
N LEU A 28 -34.22 -42.87 8.63
CA LEU A 28 -33.27 -43.80 7.92
C LEU A 28 -32.06 -43.15 7.17
N VAL A 29 -30.77 -43.58 7.17
CA VAL A 29 -29.98 -44.83 7.55
C VAL A 29 -29.95 -45.90 6.42
N VAL A 30 -28.86 -46.54 5.93
CA VAL A 30 -27.55 -47.13 6.41
C VAL A 30 -26.36 -46.62 5.50
N GLY A 31 -25.02 -46.90 5.54
CA GLY A 31 -24.01 -47.74 6.24
C GLY A 31 -23.46 -48.94 5.39
N GLY A 32 -22.21 -49.46 5.43
CA GLY A 32 -20.90 -49.12 6.04
C GLY A 32 -19.88 -50.33 6.00
N LEU A 33 -18.55 -50.14 5.80
CA LEU A 33 -17.53 -51.26 5.70
C LEU A 33 -16.06 -50.89 6.12
N VAL A 34 -15.19 -51.87 6.45
CA VAL A 34 -13.94 -51.72 7.26
C VAL A 34 -12.83 -52.79 6.99
N ALA A 35 -11.52 -52.45 7.11
CA ALA A 35 -10.38 -53.37 7.41
C ALA A 35 -9.07 -52.65 7.91
N ALA A 36 -8.08 -53.37 8.49
CA ALA A 36 -6.80 -52.88 9.09
C ALA A 36 -5.72 -54.02 9.10
N PRO A 37 -4.59 -54.08 9.88
CA PRO A 37 -3.83 -53.11 10.71
C PRO A 37 -2.26 -53.20 10.59
N GLN A 38 -1.48 -52.51 11.45
CA GLN A 38 -0.04 -52.79 11.76
C GLN A 38 0.31 -52.41 13.23
N ILE A 39 1.45 -52.90 13.78
CA ILE A 39 1.82 -52.79 15.23
C ILE A 39 3.30 -52.39 15.44
N VAL A 40 3.57 -51.49 16.40
CA VAL A 40 4.91 -51.21 16.98
C VAL A 40 4.81 -50.99 18.50
N THR A 41 5.87 -51.25 19.26
CA THR A 41 5.92 -51.17 20.75
C THR A 41 6.94 -50.10 21.25
N PRO A 42 7.21 -49.93 22.56
CA PRO A 42 6.51 -48.95 23.40
C PRO A 42 7.40 -47.78 23.88
N THR A 43 6.78 -46.63 24.14
CA THR A 43 7.44 -45.41 24.64
C THR A 43 7.28 -45.25 26.18
N PRO A 44 8.24 -44.66 26.92
CA PRO A 44 8.18 -44.60 28.40
C PRO A 44 6.95 -43.87 28.96
N ALA A 45 6.54 -44.27 30.17
CA ALA A 45 5.37 -43.72 30.85
C ALA A 45 5.53 -42.22 31.16
N ALA A 46 4.74 -41.39 30.46
CA ALA A 46 4.60 -39.98 30.78
C ALA A 46 4.12 -39.79 32.23
N ALA A 47 4.62 -38.75 32.90
CA ALA A 47 4.24 -38.44 34.28
C ALA A 47 2.72 -38.20 34.37
N ALA A 48 2.04 -38.97 35.22
CA ALA A 48 0.59 -39.00 35.26
C ALA A 48 0.00 -37.65 35.74
N SER A 49 -0.60 -36.91 34.80
CA SER A 49 -1.25 -35.60 35.00
C SER A 49 -2.58 -35.66 35.78
N GLY A 50 -2.79 -36.72 36.58
CA GLY A 50 -4.05 -37.04 37.25
C GLY A 50 -4.31 -36.33 38.58
N THR A 51 -3.50 -35.36 39.00
CA THR A 51 -3.76 -34.56 40.21
C THR A 51 -4.64 -33.35 39.92
N THR A 52 -5.81 -33.30 40.53
CA THR A 52 -6.63 -32.08 40.62
C THR A 52 -6.90 -31.74 42.07
N LEU A 53 -6.55 -30.51 42.45
CA LEU A 53 -7.01 -29.87 43.66
C LEU A 53 -8.36 -29.20 43.37
N ASP A 54 -9.36 -29.45 44.22
CA ASP A 54 -10.64 -28.73 44.23
C ASP A 54 -10.76 -27.85 45.48
N PRO A 55 -9.92 -26.80 45.55
CA PRO A 55 -10.30 -25.50 46.09
C PRO A 55 -9.67 -24.35 45.28
N ALA A 56 -10.47 -23.53 44.58
CA ALA A 56 -9.93 -22.50 43.69
C ALA A 56 -9.03 -21.45 44.39
N ASN A 57 -9.21 -21.19 45.69
CA ASN A 57 -8.39 -20.30 46.52
C ASN A 57 -8.63 -20.60 48.02
N PRO A 58 -7.95 -21.57 48.65
CA PRO A 58 -8.24 -21.96 50.02
C PRO A 58 -7.89 -20.86 51.03
N ILE A 59 -8.70 -20.73 52.07
CA ILE A 59 -8.45 -19.81 53.19
C ILE A 59 -7.91 -20.56 54.41
N LYS A 60 -7.35 -19.83 55.37
CA LYS A 60 -6.84 -20.39 56.63
C LYS A 60 -7.92 -21.23 57.34
N LEU A 61 -7.58 -22.47 57.69
CA LEU A 61 -8.42 -23.51 58.34
C LEU A 61 -9.49 -24.21 57.47
N GLU A 62 -9.68 -23.82 56.21
CA GLU A 62 -10.69 -24.44 55.32
C GLU A 62 -10.40 -25.92 55.02
N ARG A 63 -11.47 -26.72 54.81
CA ARG A 63 -11.43 -28.09 54.29
C ARG A 63 -11.51 -28.09 52.77
N PHE A 64 -10.65 -28.85 52.11
CA PHE A 64 -10.69 -29.03 50.66
C PHE A 64 -10.41 -30.46 50.21
N ASN A 65 -10.76 -30.75 48.96
CA ASN A 65 -10.63 -32.08 48.36
C ASN A 65 -9.36 -32.17 47.49
N PHE A 66 -8.54 -33.17 47.75
CA PHE A 66 -7.43 -33.58 46.90
C PHE A 66 -7.84 -34.82 46.11
N TYR A 67 -7.83 -34.75 44.77
CA TYR A 67 -8.09 -35.89 43.91
C TYR A 67 -6.81 -36.38 43.23
N SER A 68 -6.58 -37.69 43.24
CA SER A 68 -5.48 -38.34 42.56
C SER A 68 -5.98 -39.43 41.62
N GLY A 69 -5.78 -39.26 40.32
CA GLY A 69 -5.88 -40.31 39.30
C GLY A 69 -4.50 -40.92 39.04
N VAL A 70 -4.04 -41.81 39.93
CA VAL A 70 -2.80 -42.57 39.72
C VAL A 70 -3.12 -43.76 38.80
N PRO A 71 -2.56 -43.88 37.59
CA PRO A 71 -2.94 -44.96 36.67
C PRO A 71 -2.60 -46.34 37.23
N THR A 72 -3.63 -47.11 37.59
CA THR A 72 -3.50 -48.48 38.09
C THR A 72 -4.58 -49.36 37.45
N GLN A 73 -4.18 -50.43 36.74
CA GLN A 73 -5.11 -51.40 36.13
C GLN A 73 -5.72 -52.39 37.15
N PHE A 74 -5.35 -52.26 38.43
CA PHE A 74 -5.79 -53.07 39.56
C PHE A 74 -5.70 -52.22 40.84
N VAL A 75 -6.36 -52.65 41.91
CA VAL A 75 -6.31 -52.00 43.24
C VAL A 75 -4.89 -52.03 43.79
N ARG A 76 -4.34 -50.87 44.17
CA ARG A 76 -2.94 -50.73 44.63
C ARG A 76 -2.83 -49.81 45.85
N PRO A 77 -1.96 -50.10 46.84
CA PRO A 77 -1.66 -49.17 47.93
C PRO A 77 -1.13 -47.82 47.43
N VAL A 78 -1.69 -46.74 47.95
CA VAL A 78 -1.36 -45.36 47.63
C VAL A 78 -1.29 -44.52 48.90
N VAL A 79 -0.35 -43.57 48.95
CA VAL A 79 -0.17 -42.64 50.07
C VAL A 79 -0.28 -41.20 49.58
N LEU A 80 -0.94 -40.35 50.38
CA LEU A 80 -0.82 -38.91 50.26
C LEU A 80 0.37 -38.45 51.11
N GLN A 81 1.28 -37.71 50.51
CA GLN A 81 2.49 -37.22 51.16
C GLN A 81 2.54 -35.68 51.16
N LYS A 82 2.99 -35.09 52.26
CA LYS A 82 3.33 -33.67 52.40
C LYS A 82 4.85 -33.48 52.36
N LYS A 83 5.33 -32.47 51.64
CA LYS A 83 6.76 -32.09 51.67
C LYS A 83 7.06 -31.38 52.99
N VAL A 84 8.14 -31.80 53.65
CA VAL A 84 8.62 -31.23 54.93
C VAL A 84 10.14 -31.12 54.82
N GLY A 85 10.64 -29.90 54.65
CA GLY A 85 12.00 -29.68 54.13
C GLY A 85 12.12 -30.21 52.70
N ASP A 86 13.15 -31.00 52.43
CA ASP A 86 13.29 -31.73 51.15
C ASP A 86 12.71 -33.15 51.15
N SER A 87 12.37 -33.66 52.34
CA SER A 87 11.78 -34.98 52.52
C SER A 87 10.26 -34.98 52.30
N TRP A 88 9.73 -36.15 51.91
CA TRP A 88 8.30 -36.41 51.78
C TRP A 88 7.80 -37.27 52.93
N ARG A 89 6.93 -36.72 53.78
CA ARG A 89 6.25 -37.48 54.84
C ARG A 89 4.86 -37.90 54.38
N THR A 90 4.54 -39.19 54.50
CA THR A 90 3.16 -39.69 54.36
C THR A 90 2.28 -39.06 55.44
N ILE A 91 1.13 -38.52 55.03
CA ILE A 91 0.10 -37.95 55.92
C ILE A 91 -1.22 -38.73 55.87
N PHE A 92 -1.42 -39.60 54.87
CA PHE A 92 -2.55 -40.51 54.76
C PHE A 92 -2.17 -41.72 53.89
N SER A 93 -2.75 -42.89 54.17
CA SER A 93 -2.57 -44.14 53.41
C SER A 93 -3.91 -44.79 53.05
N GLY A 94 -3.98 -45.45 51.90
CA GLY A 94 -5.17 -46.14 51.42
C GLY A 94 -4.89 -47.02 50.19
N ASN A 95 -5.93 -47.46 49.49
CA ASN A 95 -5.83 -48.27 48.27
C ASN A 95 -6.60 -47.58 47.12
N THR A 96 -6.04 -47.54 45.91
CA THR A 96 -6.74 -47.00 44.74
C THR A 96 -7.97 -47.84 44.38
N ALA A 97 -9.01 -47.21 43.84
CA ALA A 97 -9.99 -47.95 43.05
C ALA A 97 -9.31 -48.58 41.82
N ALA A 98 -9.90 -49.64 41.23
CA ALA A 98 -9.38 -50.26 40.00
C ALA A 98 -9.33 -49.31 38.78
N THR A 99 -9.91 -48.11 38.89
CA THR A 99 -9.85 -47.01 37.91
C THR A 99 -8.75 -45.97 38.22
N GLY A 100 -7.92 -46.20 39.25
CA GLY A 100 -6.81 -45.33 39.65
C GLY A 100 -7.19 -44.07 40.44
N LYS A 101 -8.48 -43.77 40.60
CA LYS A 101 -8.95 -42.56 41.29
C LYS A 101 -9.04 -42.75 42.81
N PHE A 102 -8.67 -41.70 43.56
CA PHE A 102 -8.86 -41.59 45.02
C PHE A 102 -9.08 -40.12 45.44
N ARG A 103 -9.67 -39.91 46.63
CA ARG A 103 -10.00 -38.58 47.21
C ARG A 103 -9.55 -38.50 48.66
N PHE A 104 -8.97 -37.37 49.06
CA PHE A 104 -8.64 -37.05 50.46
C PHE A 104 -9.23 -35.69 50.84
N THR A 105 -9.53 -35.47 52.12
CA THR A 105 -9.92 -34.16 52.67
C THR A 105 -8.82 -33.64 53.59
N VAL A 106 -8.37 -32.41 53.39
CA VAL A 106 -7.25 -31.81 54.15
C VAL A 106 -7.63 -30.42 54.67
N HIS A 107 -7.08 -30.03 55.83
CA HIS A 107 -7.12 -28.67 56.36
C HIS A 107 -5.73 -28.01 56.20
N THR A 108 -5.67 -26.72 55.81
CA THR A 108 -4.39 -25.97 55.76
C THR A 108 -4.39 -24.72 56.63
N GLY A 109 -3.41 -24.64 57.53
CA GLY A 109 -3.04 -23.41 58.25
C GLY A 109 -1.81 -22.69 57.69
N SER A 110 -1.06 -23.34 56.78
CA SER A 110 0.25 -22.94 56.24
C SER A 110 0.37 -23.26 54.74
N ASN A 111 1.43 -22.76 54.09
CA ASN A 111 1.78 -23.14 52.72
C ASN A 111 2.24 -24.61 52.69
N ASP A 112 1.45 -25.49 52.08
CA ASP A 112 1.59 -26.95 52.20
C ASP A 112 1.69 -27.61 50.81
N THR A 113 2.79 -28.30 50.51
CA THR A 113 2.96 -29.03 49.23
C THR A 113 2.63 -30.51 49.38
N LEU A 114 1.73 -31.01 48.53
CA LEU A 114 1.15 -32.36 48.62
C LEU A 114 1.36 -33.16 47.30
N ARG A 115 1.52 -34.49 47.38
CA ARG A 115 1.50 -35.41 46.23
C ARG A 115 0.89 -36.77 46.61
N ALA A 116 0.32 -37.50 45.65
CA ALA A 116 -0.01 -38.92 45.83
C ALA A 116 1.09 -39.82 45.24
N PHE A 117 1.36 -40.96 45.87
CA PHE A 117 2.46 -41.87 45.50
C PHE A 117 2.11 -43.34 45.74
N ALA A 118 2.56 -44.24 44.86
CA ALA A 118 2.41 -45.69 44.95
C ALA A 118 3.74 -46.41 44.61
N ALA A 119 4.30 -47.12 45.59
CA ALA A 119 5.58 -47.83 45.47
C ALA A 119 5.50 -49.04 44.51
N ARG A 120 6.65 -49.45 43.95
CA ARG A 120 6.80 -50.57 42.99
C ARG A 120 6.16 -51.83 43.56
N THR A 121 5.42 -52.56 42.74
CA THR A 121 4.68 -53.77 43.16
C THR A 121 4.68 -54.79 42.02
N THR A 122 4.43 -56.06 42.33
CA THR A 122 4.37 -57.16 41.36
C THR A 122 2.99 -57.81 41.46
N TYR A 123 2.30 -57.95 40.32
CA TYR A 123 0.95 -58.49 40.25
C TYR A 123 0.85 -59.51 39.10
N ARG A 124 0.38 -60.73 39.41
CA ARG A 124 0.31 -61.87 38.48
C ARG A 124 1.62 -62.07 37.69
N GLY A 125 2.74 -62.15 38.41
CA GLY A 125 4.09 -62.37 37.85
C GLY A 125 4.73 -61.17 37.14
N LYS A 126 3.98 -60.11 36.79
CA LYS A 126 4.52 -58.91 36.12
C LYS A 126 4.80 -57.81 37.14
N SER A 127 5.96 -57.15 37.04
CA SER A 127 6.35 -56.06 37.94
C SER A 127 5.98 -54.70 37.36
N TYR A 128 5.43 -53.83 38.20
CA TYR A 128 4.92 -52.50 37.85
C TYR A 128 5.71 -51.43 38.62
N GLY A 129 6.31 -50.49 37.89
CA GLY A 129 7.17 -49.44 38.42
C GLY A 129 6.53 -48.55 39.49
N GLN A 130 7.36 -47.81 40.22
CA GLN A 130 6.88 -46.75 41.12
C GLN A 130 6.14 -45.69 40.29
N VAL A 131 5.02 -45.18 40.79
CA VAL A 131 4.26 -44.09 40.14
C VAL A 131 3.82 -43.08 41.18
N GLY A 132 3.79 -41.81 40.81
CA GLY A 132 3.34 -40.72 41.67
C GLY A 132 2.82 -39.56 40.84
N THR A 133 2.02 -38.72 41.48
CA THR A 133 1.47 -37.51 40.86
C THR A 133 2.44 -36.35 41.01
N THR A 134 2.31 -35.35 40.14
CA THR A 134 3.03 -34.08 40.29
C THR A 134 2.69 -33.44 41.66
N PRO A 135 3.68 -32.92 42.40
CA PRO A 135 3.45 -32.10 43.59
C PRO A 135 2.56 -30.87 43.32
N VAL A 136 1.69 -30.52 44.25
CA VAL A 136 0.85 -29.32 44.20
C VAL A 136 0.92 -28.56 45.52
N THR A 137 1.19 -27.25 45.49
CA THR A 137 1.30 -26.41 46.68
C THR A 137 0.02 -25.65 46.96
N VAL A 138 -0.54 -25.86 48.15
CA VAL A 138 -1.69 -25.15 48.69
C VAL A 138 -1.20 -23.95 49.49
N ARG A 139 -1.85 -22.79 49.36
CA ARG A 139 -1.52 -21.56 50.12
C ARG A 139 -2.78 -20.96 50.73
N PRO A 140 -2.86 -20.75 52.07
CA PRO A 140 -4.01 -20.13 52.70
C PRO A 140 -4.00 -18.61 52.49
N LEU A 141 -5.14 -18.05 52.10
CA LEU A 141 -5.31 -16.61 51.93
C LEU A 141 -6.07 -15.96 53.10
N ASN A 142 -5.71 -14.70 53.38
CA ASN A 142 -6.50 -13.79 54.21
C ASN A 142 -7.69 -13.22 53.41
N GLN A 143 -8.73 -12.79 54.12
CA GLN A 143 -9.92 -12.22 53.51
C GLN A 143 -9.86 -10.68 53.42
N SER A 144 -10.46 -10.11 52.39
CA SER A 144 -10.71 -8.66 52.31
C SER A 144 -11.99 -8.34 51.54
N ALA A 145 -12.48 -7.11 51.72
CA ALA A 145 -13.69 -6.58 51.09
C ALA A 145 -13.39 -5.18 50.55
N ALA A 146 -13.80 -4.88 49.31
CA ALA A 146 -13.59 -3.57 48.69
C ALA A 146 -14.78 -3.14 47.83
N VAL A 147 -15.00 -1.83 47.78
CA VAL A 147 -16.05 -1.17 47.01
C VAL A 147 -15.42 -0.09 46.13
N SER A 148 -15.96 0.10 44.92
CA SER A 148 -15.69 1.27 44.08
C SER A 148 -17.00 1.83 43.53
N VAL A 149 -17.02 3.13 43.26
CA VAL A 149 -18.21 3.86 42.78
C VAL A 149 -17.80 4.69 41.56
N VAL A 150 -18.52 4.53 40.45
CA VAL A 150 -18.34 5.30 39.21
C VAL A 150 -19.69 5.81 38.75
N SER A 151 -19.86 7.12 38.62
CA SER A 151 -21.11 7.71 38.11
C SER A 151 -21.17 7.60 36.57
N ALA A 152 -22.24 7.03 36.07
CA ALA A 152 -22.47 6.76 34.65
C ALA A 152 -23.92 7.11 34.24
N GLY A 153 -24.10 8.28 33.63
CA GLY A 153 -25.32 8.66 32.89
C GLY A 153 -26.63 8.48 33.65
N GLY A 154 -26.79 9.12 34.81
CA GLY A 154 -28.01 9.02 35.63
C GLY A 154 -28.07 7.76 36.53
N SER A 155 -26.97 7.02 36.65
CA SER A 155 -26.84 5.90 37.58
C SER A 155 -25.42 5.79 38.14
N ASP A 156 -25.28 5.34 39.38
CA ASP A 156 -23.99 4.98 39.95
C ASP A 156 -23.73 3.48 39.79
N LEU A 157 -22.60 3.14 39.20
CA LEU A 157 -22.10 1.78 39.08
C LEU A 157 -21.23 1.47 40.30
N VAL A 158 -21.83 0.84 41.30
CA VAL A 158 -21.15 0.46 42.54
C VAL A 158 -20.63 -0.97 42.41
N THR A 159 -19.33 -1.16 42.28
CA THR A 159 -18.71 -2.48 42.18
C THR A 159 -18.21 -2.93 43.55
N ALA A 160 -18.89 -3.93 44.11
CA ALA A 160 -18.44 -4.66 45.28
C ALA A 160 -17.51 -5.81 44.88
N SER A 161 -16.57 -6.13 45.76
CA SER A 161 -15.65 -7.26 45.59
C SER A 161 -15.25 -7.88 46.92
N ALA A 162 -15.06 -9.21 46.91
CA ALA A 162 -14.52 -9.98 48.02
C ALA A 162 -13.28 -10.75 47.57
N SER A 163 -12.27 -10.76 48.42
CA SER A 163 -11.08 -11.61 48.29
C SER A 163 -11.06 -12.68 49.39
N PRO A 164 -10.70 -13.95 49.09
CA PRO A 164 -10.46 -14.48 47.76
C PRO A 164 -11.72 -14.57 46.89
N ALA A 165 -11.52 -14.51 45.57
CA ALA A 165 -12.57 -14.60 44.57
C ALA A 165 -13.29 -15.95 44.59
N ARG A 166 -14.63 -15.93 44.68
CA ARG A 166 -15.50 -17.12 44.67
C ARG A 166 -16.87 -16.82 44.07
N LEU A 167 -17.36 -17.72 43.22
CA LEU A 167 -18.74 -17.73 42.74
C LEU A 167 -19.72 -18.02 43.90
N GLY A 168 -20.88 -17.36 43.94
CA GLY A 168 -21.96 -17.71 44.87
C GLY A 168 -21.80 -17.20 46.31
N ARG A 169 -20.75 -16.43 46.61
CA ARG A 169 -20.55 -15.79 47.94
C ARG A 169 -21.51 -14.61 48.11
N GLY A 170 -21.99 -14.36 49.33
CA GLY A 170 -22.89 -13.24 49.62
C GLY A 170 -22.17 -11.89 49.70
N LEU A 171 -22.61 -10.93 48.90
CA LEU A 171 -22.20 -9.52 48.92
C LEU A 171 -23.41 -8.64 49.24
N THR A 172 -23.35 -7.87 50.33
CA THR A 172 -24.40 -6.92 50.72
C THR A 172 -23.86 -5.50 50.58
N LEU A 173 -24.39 -4.76 49.61
CA LEU A 173 -24.13 -3.33 49.46
C LEU A 173 -24.91 -2.54 50.50
N GLN A 174 -24.21 -1.67 51.23
CA GLN A 174 -24.78 -0.71 52.17
C GLN A 174 -24.50 0.72 51.74
N ARG A 175 -25.45 1.62 52.01
CA ARG A 175 -25.32 3.08 51.86
C ARG A 175 -25.46 3.74 53.22
N GLN A 176 -24.71 4.80 53.45
CA GLN A 176 -24.76 5.55 54.68
C GLN A 176 -26.06 6.38 54.75
N ASN A 177 -26.73 6.34 55.90
CA ASN A 177 -27.90 7.16 56.20
C ASN A 177 -27.67 7.84 57.58
N GLY A 178 -27.23 9.10 57.55
CA GLY A 178 -26.72 9.78 58.74
C GLY A 178 -25.54 9.04 59.37
N SER A 179 -25.66 8.72 60.66
CA SER A 179 -24.67 7.89 61.40
C SER A 179 -24.84 6.38 61.19
N SER A 180 -25.88 5.95 60.47
CA SER A 180 -26.26 4.54 60.29
C SER A 180 -25.90 4.02 58.89
N TRP A 181 -25.99 2.69 58.71
CA TRP A 181 -25.73 2.01 57.44
C TRP A 181 -26.91 1.12 57.06
N ALA A 182 -27.60 1.44 55.97
CA ALA A 182 -28.74 0.69 55.48
C ALA A 182 -28.33 -0.27 54.35
N ASN A 183 -28.89 -1.48 54.32
CA ASN A 183 -28.73 -2.40 53.19
C ASN A 183 -29.50 -1.85 51.97
N VAL A 184 -28.82 -1.71 50.83
CA VAL A 184 -29.40 -1.24 49.56
C VAL A 184 -29.70 -2.40 48.63
N ALA A 185 -28.76 -3.34 48.51
CA ALA A 185 -28.89 -4.50 47.65
C ALA A 185 -28.02 -5.66 48.15
N THR A 186 -28.52 -6.89 48.01
CA THR A 186 -27.76 -8.10 48.31
C THR A 186 -27.69 -8.96 47.05
N ALA A 187 -26.53 -9.53 46.78
CA ALA A 187 -26.31 -10.37 45.60
C ALA A 187 -25.35 -11.52 45.90
N LYS A 188 -25.30 -12.45 44.95
CA LYS A 188 -24.20 -13.41 44.84
C LYS A 188 -23.10 -12.85 43.96
N SER A 189 -21.85 -13.10 44.33
CA SER A 189 -20.68 -12.79 43.53
C SER A 189 -20.53 -13.70 42.31
N ASP A 190 -19.91 -13.16 41.26
CA ASP A 190 -19.38 -13.90 40.11
C ASP A 190 -18.14 -14.74 40.47
N ALA A 191 -17.58 -15.46 39.50
CA ALA A 191 -16.39 -16.27 39.68
C ALA A 191 -15.14 -15.46 40.07
N GLN A 192 -15.12 -14.16 39.76
CA GLN A 192 -14.08 -13.20 40.10
C GLN A 192 -14.30 -12.57 41.50
N GLY A 193 -15.32 -13.01 42.24
CA GLY A 193 -15.64 -12.52 43.59
C GLY A 193 -16.32 -11.15 43.62
N ARG A 194 -16.84 -10.69 42.48
CA ARG A 194 -17.36 -9.33 42.31
C ARG A 194 -18.87 -9.31 42.12
N LYS A 195 -19.46 -8.13 42.31
CA LYS A 195 -20.77 -7.76 41.78
C LYS A 195 -20.82 -6.26 41.55
N THR A 196 -21.10 -5.85 40.32
CA THR A 196 -21.55 -4.48 40.04
C THR A 196 -23.05 -4.38 40.28
N PHE A 197 -23.44 -3.40 41.09
CA PHE A 197 -24.81 -2.95 41.30
C PHE A 197 -25.01 -1.66 40.52
N LYS A 198 -26.11 -1.55 39.77
CA LYS A 198 -26.54 -0.30 39.14
C LYS A 198 -27.56 0.36 40.06
N ILE A 199 -27.17 1.45 40.72
CA ILE A 199 -28.01 2.20 41.65
C ILE A 199 -28.48 3.49 40.92
N PRO A 200 -29.73 3.95 41.07
CA PRO A 200 -30.13 5.29 40.60
C PRO A 200 -29.18 6.34 41.18
N SER A 201 -28.72 7.30 40.37
CA SER A 201 -27.66 8.23 40.81
C SER A 201 -28.06 8.98 42.07
N GLY A 202 -27.23 8.88 43.11
CA GLY A 202 -27.50 9.48 44.41
C GLY A 202 -27.26 10.98 44.45
N ALA A 203 -27.26 11.54 45.66
CA ALA A 203 -26.56 12.79 45.89
C ALA A 203 -25.05 12.52 45.82
N ALA A 204 -24.26 13.44 45.26
CA ALA A 204 -22.81 13.26 45.10
C ALA A 204 -22.00 13.12 46.42
N SER A 205 -22.68 13.15 47.57
CA SER A 205 -22.16 12.88 48.91
C SER A 205 -22.36 11.44 49.40
N ASP A 206 -23.09 10.60 48.66
CA ASP A 206 -23.49 9.26 49.13
C ASP A 206 -22.30 8.30 49.30
N GLN A 207 -22.10 7.87 50.54
CA GLN A 207 -21.08 6.88 50.91
C GLN A 207 -21.64 5.46 50.82
N TYR A 208 -20.92 4.59 50.11
CA TYR A 208 -21.24 3.18 49.92
C TYR A 208 -20.16 2.28 50.51
N ARG A 209 -20.53 1.13 51.09
CA ARG A 209 -19.60 0.08 51.55
C ARG A 209 -20.18 -1.31 51.28
N VAL A 210 -19.36 -2.36 51.22
CA VAL A 210 -19.83 -3.75 51.13
C VAL A 210 -19.57 -4.52 52.43
N VAL A 211 -20.57 -5.28 52.87
CA VAL A 211 -20.43 -6.36 53.86
C VAL A 211 -20.40 -7.70 53.11
N VAL A 212 -19.40 -8.51 53.41
CA VAL A 212 -19.14 -9.80 52.76
C VAL A 212 -19.45 -10.93 53.74
N ALA A 213 -20.35 -11.83 53.35
CA ALA A 213 -20.83 -12.91 54.21
C ALA A 213 -19.73 -13.92 54.59
N ALA A 214 -19.90 -14.53 55.77
CA ALA A 214 -19.15 -15.68 56.25
C ALA A 214 -19.25 -16.88 55.29
N TRP A 215 -18.27 -17.78 55.32
CA TRP A 215 -18.22 -18.94 54.41
C TRP A 215 -17.39 -20.10 55.00
N ASN A 216 -18.01 -21.24 55.32
CA ASN A 216 -17.36 -22.50 55.71
C ASN A 216 -16.11 -22.35 56.62
N GLY A 217 -16.25 -21.60 57.72
CA GLY A 217 -15.18 -21.31 58.69
C GLY A 217 -14.58 -19.90 58.59
N ALA A 218 -14.86 -19.15 57.53
CA ALA A 218 -14.44 -17.76 57.37
C ALA A 218 -15.37 -16.77 58.12
N PRO A 219 -14.83 -15.79 58.87
CA PRO A 219 -15.63 -14.70 59.43
C PRO A 219 -16.16 -13.72 58.36
N VAL A 220 -17.12 -12.89 58.77
CA VAL A 220 -17.64 -11.74 58.00
C VAL A 220 -16.56 -10.66 57.85
N VAL A 221 -16.56 -9.94 56.73
CA VAL A 221 -15.63 -8.81 56.47
C VAL A 221 -16.40 -7.62 55.88
N THR A 222 -16.09 -6.40 56.31
CA THR A 222 -16.72 -5.16 55.83
C THR A 222 -15.66 -4.24 55.22
N SER A 223 -15.96 -3.57 54.11
CA SER A 223 -15.06 -2.62 53.46
C SER A 223 -15.07 -1.25 54.15
N ALA A 224 -14.05 -0.44 53.89
CA ALA A 224 -14.14 1.02 53.99
C ALA A 224 -15.22 1.56 53.02
N SER A 225 -15.62 2.82 53.20
CA SER A 225 -16.61 3.46 52.34
C SER A 225 -16.00 4.26 51.17
N ALA A 226 -16.78 4.47 50.11
CA ALA A 226 -16.42 5.31 48.97
C ALA A 226 -17.64 6.07 48.42
N ALA A 227 -17.37 7.18 47.73
CA ALA A 227 -18.33 7.95 46.92
C ALA A 227 -17.71 8.24 45.54
N ALA A 228 -18.52 8.68 44.58
CA ALA A 228 -18.04 9.01 43.24
C ALA A 228 -17.16 10.27 43.24
N ALA A 229 -15.96 10.16 42.65
CA ALA A 229 -15.10 11.31 42.37
C ALA A 229 -15.36 11.84 40.94
N PRO A 230 -15.40 13.15 40.72
CA PRO A 230 -15.50 13.73 39.38
C PRO A 230 -14.17 13.63 38.62
N GLU A 231 -14.26 13.64 37.30
CA GLU A 231 -13.11 13.49 36.41
C GLU A 231 -12.34 14.80 36.18
N THR A 232 -11.10 14.62 35.73
CA THR A 232 -10.13 15.67 35.40
C THR A 232 -9.53 15.39 34.03
N THR A 233 -9.47 16.41 33.18
CA THR A 233 -8.98 16.29 31.81
C THR A 233 -7.89 17.31 31.52
N LEU A 234 -6.87 16.86 30.78
CA LEU A 234 -5.79 17.70 30.27
C LEU A 234 -6.08 18.09 28.83
N ASP A 235 -5.88 19.36 28.53
CA ASP A 235 -6.01 19.95 27.19
C ASP A 235 -4.70 20.70 26.86
N PRO A 236 -3.81 20.15 26.01
CA PRO A 236 -3.87 18.84 25.35
C PRO A 236 -3.38 17.67 26.23
N ALA A 237 -3.72 16.44 25.84
CA ALA A 237 -3.36 15.21 26.57
C ALA A 237 -1.85 14.89 26.62
N ASN A 238 -1.07 15.38 25.65
CA ASN A 238 0.38 15.20 25.56
C ASN A 238 1.06 16.58 25.48
N PRO A 239 1.29 17.28 26.61
CA PRO A 239 1.91 18.59 26.61
C PRO A 239 3.41 18.51 26.33
N ILE A 240 3.93 19.56 25.71
CA ILE A 240 5.35 19.76 25.41
C ILE A 240 6.05 20.37 26.62
N LYS A 241 7.32 20.03 26.83
CA LYS A 241 8.16 20.66 27.86
C LYS A 241 8.21 22.19 27.69
N LEU A 242 7.92 22.89 28.79
CA LEU A 242 7.69 24.34 28.95
C LEU A 242 6.34 24.90 28.44
N GLU A 243 5.56 24.12 27.69
CA GLU A 243 4.26 24.53 27.12
C GLU A 243 3.23 24.92 28.19
N ARG A 244 2.37 25.89 27.83
CA ARG A 244 1.15 26.22 28.57
C ARG A 244 0.00 25.31 28.15
N PHE A 245 -0.52 24.53 29.08
CA PHE A 245 -1.70 23.67 28.87
C PHE A 245 -2.84 24.04 29.84
N ASN A 246 -4.05 23.61 29.52
CA ASN A 246 -5.23 23.80 30.35
C ASN A 246 -5.49 22.54 31.18
N PHE A 247 -5.57 22.70 32.50
CA PHE A 247 -6.06 21.68 33.42
C PHE A 247 -7.54 21.96 33.71
N TYR A 248 -8.43 21.10 33.23
CA TYR A 248 -9.86 21.18 33.50
C TYR A 248 -10.26 20.22 34.62
N SER A 249 -11.14 20.70 35.49
CA SER A 249 -11.69 19.92 36.60
C SER A 249 -13.15 20.27 36.82
N GLY A 250 -13.96 19.27 37.16
CA GLY A 250 -15.15 19.48 37.98
C GLY A 250 -14.80 19.16 39.43
N VAL A 251 -15.08 20.05 40.36
CA VAL A 251 -15.17 19.72 41.79
C VAL A 251 -16.66 19.72 42.15
N PRO A 252 -17.20 18.80 42.99
CA PRO A 252 -18.64 18.74 43.21
C PRO A 252 -19.08 19.90 44.10
N THR A 253 -19.68 20.93 43.49
CA THR A 253 -20.18 22.12 44.21
C THR A 253 -21.52 22.54 43.61
N GLN A 254 -22.46 22.94 44.49
CA GLN A 254 -23.75 23.55 44.11
C GLN A 254 -23.70 25.09 44.20
N PHE A 255 -22.55 25.63 44.62
CA PHE A 255 -22.28 27.04 44.86
C PHE A 255 -20.82 27.34 44.52
N VAL A 256 -20.50 28.62 44.36
CA VAL A 256 -19.13 29.13 44.18
C VAL A 256 -18.36 28.94 45.48
N ARG A 257 -17.28 28.13 45.49
CA ARG A 257 -16.42 27.92 46.67
C ARG A 257 -14.93 28.01 46.32
N PRO A 258 -14.05 28.29 47.29
CA PRO A 258 -12.61 28.24 47.09
C PRO A 258 -12.14 26.89 46.56
N VAL A 259 -11.30 26.92 45.53
CA VAL A 259 -10.62 25.76 44.95
C VAL A 259 -9.15 26.08 44.72
N VAL A 260 -8.29 25.11 44.96
CA VAL A 260 -6.85 25.21 44.72
C VAL A 260 -6.39 24.10 43.78
N LEU A 261 -5.50 24.43 42.85
CA LEU A 261 -4.72 23.43 42.15
C LEU A 261 -3.52 23.08 43.04
N GLN A 262 -3.35 21.78 43.30
CA GLN A 262 -2.23 21.28 44.11
C GLN A 262 -1.32 20.40 43.27
N LYS A 263 0.00 20.58 43.42
CA LYS A 263 1.05 19.71 42.89
C LYS A 263 1.57 18.80 44.00
N LYS A 264 1.77 17.50 43.73
CA LYS A 264 2.41 16.58 44.67
C LYS A 264 3.92 16.86 44.70
N VAL A 265 4.50 16.97 45.89
CA VAL A 265 5.93 17.19 46.14
C VAL A 265 6.35 16.26 47.27
N GLY A 266 7.08 15.20 46.94
CA GLY A 266 7.24 14.04 47.82
C GLY A 266 5.87 13.38 48.07
N ASP A 267 5.51 13.18 49.33
CA ASP A 267 4.17 12.73 49.73
C ASP A 267 3.21 13.85 50.14
N SER A 268 3.69 15.09 50.18
CA SER A 268 2.87 16.27 50.48
C SER A 268 2.24 16.89 49.24
N TRP A 269 1.12 17.58 49.43
CA TRP A 269 0.46 18.40 48.40
C TRP A 269 0.73 19.88 48.65
N ARG A 270 1.30 20.58 47.66
CA ARG A 270 1.50 22.03 47.70
C ARG A 270 0.50 22.71 46.77
N THR A 271 -0.22 23.71 47.27
CA THR A 271 -1.01 24.62 46.44
C THR A 271 -0.08 25.39 45.49
N ILE A 272 -0.43 25.41 44.19
CA ILE A 272 0.28 26.16 43.15
C ILE A 272 -0.60 27.25 42.49
N PHE A 273 -1.93 27.12 42.56
CA PHE A 273 -2.88 28.17 42.20
C PHE A 273 -4.10 28.12 43.13
N SER A 274 -4.74 29.27 43.32
CA SER A 274 -6.02 29.42 44.02
C SER A 274 -7.05 30.13 43.13
N GLY A 275 -8.33 29.90 43.40
CA GLY A 275 -9.46 30.50 42.70
C GLY A 275 -10.79 30.08 43.35
N ASN A 276 -11.91 30.32 42.67
CA ASN A 276 -13.24 29.87 43.09
C ASN A 276 -13.90 29.07 41.97
N THR A 277 -14.61 27.98 42.31
CA THR A 277 -15.38 27.21 41.32
C THR A 277 -16.47 28.05 40.67
N ALA A 278 -16.82 27.75 39.41
CA ALA A 278 -18.12 28.16 38.89
C ALA A 278 -19.25 27.53 39.75
N ALA A 279 -20.46 28.09 39.70
CA ALA A 279 -21.62 27.49 40.37
C ALA A 279 -21.94 26.06 39.91
N THR A 280 -21.46 25.67 38.72
CA THR A 280 -21.53 24.32 38.13
C THR A 280 -20.37 23.40 38.54
N GLY A 281 -19.54 23.80 39.51
CA GLY A 281 -18.38 23.03 39.99
C GLY A 281 -17.16 23.04 39.06
N LYS A 282 -17.29 23.51 37.82
CA LYS A 282 -16.19 23.52 36.83
C LYS A 282 -15.13 24.59 37.14
N PHE A 283 -13.87 24.28 36.83
CA PHE A 283 -12.75 25.22 36.85
C PHE A 283 -11.69 24.87 35.78
N ARG A 284 -10.97 25.90 35.30
CA ARG A 284 -9.84 25.80 34.35
C ARG A 284 -8.62 26.50 34.94
N PHE A 285 -7.51 25.79 35.13
CA PHE A 285 -6.20 26.38 35.42
C PHE A 285 -5.34 26.37 34.15
N THR A 286 -4.57 27.43 33.89
CA THR A 286 -3.51 27.41 32.87
C THR A 286 -2.19 27.12 33.57
N VAL A 287 -1.48 26.09 33.13
CA VAL A 287 -0.31 25.53 33.85
C VAL A 287 0.86 25.38 32.89
N HIS A 288 2.07 25.66 33.34
CA HIS A 288 3.32 25.30 32.65
C HIS A 288 3.81 23.93 33.14
N THR A 289 4.26 23.06 32.25
CA THR A 289 4.97 21.83 32.64
C THR A 289 6.47 21.92 32.34
N GLY A 290 7.32 21.80 33.35
CA GLY A 290 8.78 21.62 33.19
C GLY A 290 9.26 20.22 33.58
N SER A 291 8.41 19.44 34.24
CA SER A 291 8.74 18.18 34.93
C SER A 291 7.52 17.26 34.98
N ASN A 292 7.74 15.99 35.34
CA ASN A 292 6.69 15.03 35.63
C ASN A 292 5.91 15.47 36.89
N ASP A 293 4.70 16.01 36.69
CA ASP A 293 3.95 16.74 37.71
C ASP A 293 2.61 16.08 37.99
N THR A 294 2.42 15.54 39.20
CA THR A 294 1.09 15.04 39.63
C THR A 294 0.26 16.19 40.21
N LEU A 295 -0.86 16.48 39.55
CA LEU A 295 -1.77 17.59 39.86
C LEU A 295 -3.15 17.10 40.30
N ARG A 296 -3.83 17.85 41.18
CA ARG A 296 -5.26 17.67 41.50
C ARG A 296 -5.94 19.01 41.78
N ALA A 297 -7.23 19.14 41.51
CA ALA A 297 -8.04 20.20 42.09
C ALA A 297 -8.58 19.78 43.46
N PHE A 298 -8.59 20.70 44.42
CA PHE A 298 -9.01 20.45 45.80
C PHE A 298 -9.78 21.66 46.35
N ALA A 299 -10.92 21.42 47.00
CA ALA A 299 -11.70 22.44 47.69
C ALA A 299 -11.67 22.18 49.21
N PRO A 300 -11.13 23.11 50.02
CA PRO A 300 -11.14 22.99 51.48
C PRO A 300 -12.55 23.13 52.05
N VAL A 301 -12.72 22.86 53.36
CA VAL A 301 -13.99 23.03 54.08
C VAL A 301 -14.57 24.42 53.83
N ALA A 302 -15.84 24.49 53.48
CA ALA A 302 -16.55 25.74 53.23
C ALA A 302 -17.90 25.73 53.93
N THR A 303 -18.33 26.86 54.47
CA THR A 303 -19.69 27.04 55.02
C THR A 303 -20.49 27.92 54.08
N TYR A 304 -21.69 27.49 53.70
CA TYR A 304 -22.60 28.22 52.82
C TYR A 304 -24.01 28.11 53.38
N GLN A 305 -24.71 29.25 53.54
CA GLN A 305 -26.04 29.32 54.16
C GLN A 305 -26.14 28.56 55.50
N GLY A 306 -25.09 28.66 56.34
CA GLY A 306 -24.98 27.94 57.62
C GLY A 306 -24.59 26.45 57.52
N VAL A 307 -24.72 25.82 56.35
CA VAL A 307 -24.37 24.41 56.14
C VAL A 307 -22.87 24.27 55.90
N ARG A 308 -22.23 23.35 56.63
CA ARG A 308 -20.78 23.09 56.56
C ARG A 308 -20.47 21.94 55.58
N TYR A 309 -19.86 22.27 54.45
CA TYR A 309 -19.46 21.32 53.42
C TYR A 309 -18.03 20.83 53.64
N GLY A 310 -17.83 19.51 53.61
CA GLY A 310 -16.53 18.86 53.80
C GLY A 310 -15.50 19.20 52.72
N GLN A 311 -14.25 18.77 52.98
CA GLN A 311 -13.19 18.81 51.97
C GLN A 311 -13.51 17.85 50.82
N THR A 312 -13.16 18.22 49.60
CA THR A 312 -13.33 17.36 48.42
C THR A 312 -12.24 17.67 47.39
N GLY A 313 -11.96 16.74 46.47
CA GLY A 313 -10.94 16.91 45.45
C GLY A 313 -11.07 15.86 44.35
N THR A 314 -10.41 16.14 43.23
CA THR A 314 -10.41 15.26 42.05
C THR A 314 -9.42 14.12 42.20
N THR A 315 -9.58 13.10 41.34
CA THR A 315 -8.51 12.14 41.06
C THR A 315 -7.22 12.88 40.65
N PRO A 316 -6.04 12.50 41.17
CA PRO A 316 -4.76 13.01 40.69
C PRO A 316 -4.46 12.64 39.23
N VAL A 317 -3.91 13.58 38.45
CA VAL A 317 -3.41 13.33 37.09
C VAL A 317 -1.92 13.65 37.04
N THR A 318 -1.10 12.70 36.57
CA THR A 318 0.33 12.95 36.33
C THR A 318 0.54 13.46 34.91
N VAL A 319 0.86 14.75 34.81
CA VAL A 319 1.37 15.38 33.59
C VAL A 319 2.78 14.88 33.33
N LYS A 320 3.03 14.33 32.14
CA LYS A 320 4.37 13.96 31.66
C LYS A 320 4.70 14.81 30.44
N PRO A 321 5.56 15.83 30.54
CA PRO A 321 5.95 16.62 29.37
C PRO A 321 6.77 15.75 28.42
N LEU A 322 6.55 15.93 27.12
CA LEU A 322 7.36 15.34 26.07
C LEU A 322 8.39 16.36 25.56
N ASP A 323 9.62 15.91 25.32
CA ASP A 323 10.61 16.67 24.55
C ASP A 323 10.18 16.72 23.06
N GLN A 324 10.54 17.80 22.37
CA GLN A 324 10.16 17.98 20.96
C GLN A 324 11.16 17.31 20.03
N THR A 325 10.68 16.69 18.96
CA THR A 325 11.50 16.23 17.83
C THR A 325 10.96 16.76 16.50
N VAL A 326 11.85 16.90 15.52
CA VAL A 326 11.49 17.14 14.12
C VAL A 326 12.43 16.35 13.21
N LYS A 327 11.86 15.72 12.18
CA LYS A 327 12.59 15.01 11.14
C LYS A 327 12.21 15.58 9.77
N LEU A 328 13.23 15.94 9.00
CA LEU A 328 13.10 16.15 7.55
C LEU A 328 13.32 14.80 6.84
N THR A 329 12.52 14.52 5.81
CA THR A 329 12.71 13.37 4.92
C THR A 329 12.68 13.87 3.47
N LEU A 330 13.83 13.77 2.81
CA LEU A 330 14.05 14.10 1.39
C LEU A 330 14.16 12.81 0.56
N PRO A 331 13.90 12.85 -0.76
CA PRO A 331 14.52 11.89 -1.67
C PRO A 331 16.05 12.10 -1.72
N SER A 332 16.81 11.09 -2.13
CA SER A 332 18.27 11.19 -2.27
C SER A 332 18.71 12.01 -3.49
N ALA A 333 17.91 11.98 -4.57
CA ALA A 333 18.15 12.72 -5.80
C ALA A 333 16.85 13.27 -6.40
N SER A 334 16.97 14.28 -7.27
CA SER A 334 15.87 14.83 -8.06
C SER A 334 16.40 15.49 -9.35
N ALA A 335 15.49 15.85 -10.27
CA ALA A 335 15.81 16.57 -11.50
C ALA A 335 15.67 18.10 -11.29
N ALA A 336 16.54 18.86 -11.93
CA ALA A 336 16.45 20.33 -12.01
C ALA A 336 15.07 20.75 -12.57
N SER A 337 14.53 21.85 -12.02
CA SER A 337 13.18 22.37 -12.35
C SER A 337 11.99 21.44 -12.05
N SER A 338 12.19 20.23 -11.51
CA SER A 338 11.08 19.36 -11.08
C SER A 338 10.54 19.75 -9.69
N GLU A 339 9.24 19.51 -9.44
CA GLU A 339 8.65 19.78 -8.14
C GLU A 339 8.96 18.64 -7.15
N VAL A 340 9.70 18.96 -6.09
CA VAL A 340 10.03 18.03 -5.01
C VAL A 340 9.03 18.21 -3.87
N THR A 341 8.32 17.14 -3.53
CA THR A 341 7.54 17.06 -2.28
C THR A 341 8.42 16.41 -1.20
N VAL A 342 8.62 17.11 -0.08
CA VAL A 342 9.35 16.61 1.09
C VAL A 342 8.39 16.36 2.25
N THR A 343 8.71 15.37 3.08
CA THR A 343 7.92 15.05 4.28
C THR A 343 8.64 15.53 5.52
N VAL A 344 7.98 16.41 6.27
CA VAL A 344 8.39 16.84 7.61
C VAL A 344 7.49 16.16 8.62
N SER A 345 8.07 15.59 9.68
CA SER A 345 7.30 15.08 10.82
C SER A 345 7.83 15.61 12.14
N SER A 346 6.93 15.83 13.11
CA SER A 346 7.28 16.34 14.43
C SER A 346 6.43 15.66 15.51
N ALA A 347 7.09 15.29 16.61
CA ALA A 347 6.43 14.81 17.81
C ALA A 347 6.72 15.77 18.98
N PRO A 348 5.72 16.11 19.83
CA PRO A 348 4.29 15.82 19.69
C PRO A 348 3.61 16.64 18.57
N ALA A 349 2.59 16.07 17.94
CA ALA A 349 1.80 16.73 16.89
C ALA A 349 1.14 18.04 17.40
N ARG A 350 1.20 19.11 16.60
CA ARG A 350 0.55 20.40 16.83
C ARG A 350 0.03 20.97 15.51
N VAL A 351 -1.27 20.86 15.29
CA VAL A 351 -1.95 21.30 14.05
C VAL A 351 -1.70 22.79 13.82
N GLY A 352 -1.38 23.17 12.57
CA GLY A 352 -1.20 24.56 12.18
C GLY A 352 0.16 25.17 12.59
N ARG A 353 1.02 24.44 13.32
CA ARG A 353 2.41 24.85 13.56
C ARG A 353 3.13 25.01 12.23
N LYS A 354 3.77 26.15 12.00
CA LYS A 354 4.33 26.49 10.69
C LYS A 354 5.64 25.76 10.44
N VAL A 355 5.84 25.43 9.18
CA VAL A 355 6.96 24.65 8.67
C VAL A 355 7.64 25.47 7.59
N GLU A 356 8.93 25.74 7.74
CA GLU A 356 9.74 26.38 6.70
C GLU A 356 10.91 25.47 6.31
N LEU A 357 10.89 25.01 5.06
CA LEU A 357 12.01 24.32 4.44
C LEU A 357 13.03 25.37 4.00
N GLN A 358 14.26 25.23 4.49
CA GLN A 358 15.38 26.12 4.18
C GLN A 358 16.48 25.35 3.46
N VAL A 359 17.12 26.00 2.48
CA VAL A 359 18.34 25.53 1.82
C VAL A 359 19.53 26.37 2.29
N GLN A 360 20.71 25.75 2.34
CA GLN A 360 21.97 26.43 2.60
C GLN A 360 22.59 26.89 1.26
N ASP A 361 23.08 28.13 1.22
CA ASP A 361 23.84 28.65 0.07
C ASP A 361 25.37 28.43 0.22
N GLY A 362 26.12 28.77 -0.83
CA GLY A 362 27.59 28.62 -0.86
C GLY A 362 28.36 29.50 0.12
N THR A 363 27.73 30.46 0.80
CA THR A 363 28.32 31.23 1.91
C THR A 363 28.04 30.61 3.28
N GLY A 364 27.20 29.55 3.32
CA GLY A 364 26.76 28.89 4.53
C GLY A 364 25.49 29.51 5.15
N ALA A 365 24.94 30.58 4.57
CA ALA A 365 23.69 31.19 5.02
C ALA A 365 22.46 30.37 4.57
N TRP A 366 21.31 30.63 5.20
CA TRP A 366 20.10 29.81 5.05
C TRP A 366 18.94 30.63 4.50
N SER A 367 18.31 30.14 3.42
CA SER A 367 17.20 30.82 2.75
C SER A 367 15.97 29.90 2.62
N ALA A 368 14.77 30.48 2.72
CA ALA A 368 13.51 29.75 2.62
C ALA A 368 13.22 29.33 1.16
N VAL A 369 12.86 28.07 0.95
CA VAL A 369 12.52 27.50 -0.38
C VAL A 369 11.10 26.91 -0.44
N GLY A 370 10.51 26.56 0.70
CA GLY A 370 9.14 26.04 0.76
C GLY A 370 8.53 26.25 2.14
N ARG A 371 7.20 26.36 2.21
CA ARG A 371 6.45 26.57 3.46
C ARG A 371 5.24 25.63 3.53
N GLY A 372 4.84 25.29 4.75
CA GLY A 372 3.66 24.49 5.05
C GLY A 372 3.23 24.62 6.51
N ALA A 373 2.33 23.75 6.96
CA ALA A 373 1.91 23.64 8.35
C ALA A 373 1.65 22.17 8.71
N LEU A 374 1.89 21.80 9.97
CA LEU A 374 1.65 20.43 10.45
C LEU A 374 0.14 20.11 10.51
N ASP A 375 -0.20 18.87 10.20
CA ASP A 375 -1.55 18.31 10.28
C ASP A 375 -1.88 17.70 11.65
N ALA A 376 -3.00 16.96 11.74
CA ALA A 376 -3.44 16.24 12.94
C ALA A 376 -2.51 15.08 13.38
N SER A 377 -1.70 14.54 12.46
CA SER A 377 -0.70 13.51 12.75
C SER A 377 0.67 14.08 13.15
N GLY A 378 0.88 15.39 12.97
CA GLY A 378 2.17 16.05 13.16
C GLY A 378 3.06 15.97 11.93
N ILE A 379 2.48 15.81 10.74
CA ILE A 379 3.17 15.72 9.45
C ILE A 379 2.85 16.95 8.60
N ALA A 380 3.81 17.40 7.79
CA ALA A 380 3.58 18.34 6.70
C ALA A 380 4.27 17.87 5.43
N SER A 381 3.55 17.94 4.31
CA SER A 381 4.14 17.85 2.97
C SER A 381 4.48 19.27 2.50
N VAL A 382 5.76 19.53 2.23
CA VAL A 382 6.21 20.82 1.68
C VAL A 382 6.69 20.60 0.25
N LYS A 383 6.16 21.39 -0.68
CA LYS A 383 6.56 21.40 -2.09
C LYS A 383 7.54 22.52 -2.36
N PHE A 384 8.57 22.26 -3.16
CA PHE A 384 9.49 23.27 -3.69
C PHE A 384 10.11 22.80 -5.01
N THR A 385 10.67 23.73 -5.79
CA THR A 385 11.43 23.43 -7.00
C THR A 385 12.91 23.76 -6.77
N PRO A 386 13.86 22.83 -6.98
CA PRO A 386 15.28 23.12 -6.88
C PRO A 386 15.73 24.14 -7.94
N ARG A 387 16.58 25.10 -7.54
CA ARG A 387 16.94 26.27 -8.36
C ARG A 387 17.99 26.01 -9.45
N ALA A 388 18.85 25.03 -9.25
CA ALA A 388 19.98 24.70 -10.12
C ALA A 388 20.44 23.26 -9.89
N GLU A 389 21.32 22.76 -10.75
CA GLU A 389 22.03 21.48 -10.59
C GLU A 389 23.08 21.55 -9.46
N GLY A 390 23.42 20.38 -8.91
CA GLY A 390 24.40 20.25 -7.83
C GLY A 390 23.83 19.62 -6.55
N SER A 391 24.66 19.47 -5.52
CA SER A 391 24.24 18.95 -4.21
C SER A 391 23.96 20.10 -3.24
N PHE A 392 22.77 20.12 -2.65
CA PHE A 392 22.32 21.19 -1.77
C PHE A 392 21.91 20.64 -0.39
N THR A 393 22.31 21.34 0.66
CA THR A 393 21.98 20.99 2.05
C THR A 393 20.70 21.69 2.48
N TYR A 394 19.71 20.93 2.94
CA TYR A 394 18.44 21.43 3.44
C TYR A 394 18.28 21.17 4.95
N ARG A 395 17.41 21.95 5.59
CA ARG A 395 16.88 21.71 6.93
C ARG A 395 15.43 22.20 6.99
N VAL A 396 14.68 21.78 7.99
CA VAL A 396 13.39 22.39 8.31
C VAL A 396 13.47 23.15 9.64
N VAL A 397 12.82 24.31 9.67
CA VAL A 397 12.56 25.09 10.89
C VAL A 397 11.06 25.04 11.18
N LEU A 398 10.69 24.64 12.39
CA LEU A 398 9.35 24.78 12.94
C LEU A 398 9.27 26.04 13.79
N ASP A 399 8.17 26.79 13.68
CA ASP A 399 7.97 28.00 14.47
C ASP A 399 7.84 27.73 15.98
N GLY A 400 8.04 28.78 16.78
CA GLY A 400 7.82 28.73 18.22
C GLY A 400 6.33 28.64 18.55
N TRP A 401 6.00 27.86 19.57
CA TRP A 401 4.62 27.67 20.06
C TRP A 401 4.48 28.25 21.48
N SER A 402 3.26 28.32 22.03
CA SER A 402 2.99 29.01 23.30
C SER A 402 3.69 28.33 24.50
N GLY A 403 4.87 28.85 24.86
CA GLY A 403 5.75 28.31 25.89
C GLY A 403 6.78 27.30 25.39
N ALA A 404 6.89 27.04 24.07
CA ALA A 404 7.82 26.08 23.49
C ALA A 404 8.67 26.72 22.37
N PRO A 405 10.01 26.58 22.39
CA PRO A 405 10.88 27.23 21.41
C PRO A 405 10.68 26.70 19.98
N ALA A 406 11.10 27.51 19.01
CA ALA A 406 11.27 27.07 17.63
C ALA A 406 12.28 25.90 17.56
N LEU A 407 12.11 25.02 16.58
CA LEU A 407 12.89 23.78 16.49
C LEU A 407 13.42 23.58 15.07
N THR A 408 14.73 23.34 14.96
CA THR A 408 15.42 23.09 13.69
C THR A 408 15.81 21.62 13.59
N SER A 409 15.63 21.02 12.41
CA SER A 409 16.05 19.63 12.17
C SER A 409 17.57 19.49 12.04
N ALA A 410 18.05 18.25 12.14
CA ALA A 410 19.30 17.87 11.48
C ALA A 410 19.23 18.20 9.97
N THR A 411 20.38 18.45 9.37
CA THR A 411 20.48 18.72 7.92
C THR A 411 20.29 17.45 7.09
N SER A 412 19.96 17.60 5.82
CA SER A 412 19.87 16.51 4.85
C SER A 412 20.23 17.04 3.45
N ALA A 413 21.08 16.32 2.72
CA ALA A 413 21.46 16.69 1.36
C ALA A 413 20.47 16.13 0.33
N LEU A 414 20.31 16.84 -0.78
CA LEU A 414 19.61 16.39 -1.98
C LEU A 414 20.49 16.73 -3.19
N THR A 415 20.79 15.72 -4.01
CA THR A 415 21.50 15.91 -5.28
C THR A 415 20.51 16.23 -6.39
N VAL A 416 20.70 17.36 -7.06
CA VAL A 416 19.90 17.82 -8.20
C VAL A 416 20.69 17.55 -9.48
N GLY A 417 20.23 16.58 -10.28
CA GLY A 417 20.78 16.29 -11.60
C GLY A 417 20.04 17.03 -12.71
N LYS A 418 20.55 16.95 -13.95
CA LYS A 418 19.85 17.45 -15.14
C LYS A 418 18.46 16.83 -15.30
N ALA A 419 17.57 17.55 -15.99
CA ALA A 419 16.27 17.02 -16.38
C ALA A 419 16.44 15.92 -17.44
N SER A 420 16.06 14.69 -17.09
CA SER A 420 16.15 13.54 -17.99
C SER A 420 14.95 13.42 -18.93
N VAL A 421 15.21 12.95 -20.15
CA VAL A 421 14.19 12.54 -21.12
C VAL A 421 13.74 11.12 -20.77
N LYS A 422 12.42 10.90 -20.72
CA LYS A 422 11.85 9.60 -20.40
C LYS A 422 11.76 8.73 -21.66
N ILE A 423 12.84 7.99 -21.95
CA ILE A 423 12.87 6.94 -22.99
C ILE A 423 12.54 5.60 -22.29
N PRO A 424 11.38 4.97 -22.56
CA PRO A 424 10.97 3.73 -21.89
C PRO A 424 11.52 2.46 -22.55
N ASP A 425 11.72 2.48 -23.88
CA ASP A 425 12.35 1.39 -24.63
C ASP A 425 13.84 1.35 -24.30
N ARG A 426 14.30 0.20 -23.80
CA ARG A 426 15.68 0.03 -23.32
C ARG A 426 16.68 -0.09 -24.46
N THR A 427 16.28 -0.58 -25.63
CA THR A 427 17.14 -0.70 -26.80
C THR A 427 17.34 0.69 -27.42
N LEU A 428 16.28 1.50 -27.48
CA LEU A 428 16.36 2.90 -27.89
C LEU A 428 17.20 3.75 -26.92
N LEU A 429 16.99 3.59 -25.61
CA LEU A 429 17.80 4.25 -24.58
C LEU A 429 19.29 3.84 -24.68
N ALA A 430 19.56 2.54 -24.86
CA ALA A 430 20.92 2.04 -25.05
C ALA A 430 21.56 2.57 -26.34
N CYS A 431 20.81 2.68 -27.44
CA CYS A 431 21.27 3.28 -28.69
C CYS A 431 21.65 4.77 -28.50
N ALA A 432 20.77 5.57 -27.88
CA ALA A 432 21.05 6.97 -27.59
C ALA A 432 22.29 7.13 -26.68
N ASN A 433 22.39 6.34 -25.60
CA ASN A 433 23.56 6.36 -24.73
C ASN A 433 24.86 5.92 -25.46
N LYS A 434 24.80 4.88 -26.30
CA LYS A 434 25.92 4.43 -27.15
C LYS A 434 26.42 5.53 -28.08
N ALA A 435 25.52 6.35 -28.64
CA ALA A 435 25.87 7.50 -29.47
C ALA A 435 26.45 8.69 -28.66
N LEU A 436 26.07 8.84 -27.38
CA LEU A 436 26.64 9.82 -26.45
C LEU A 436 27.98 9.38 -25.82
N GLY A 437 28.36 8.10 -25.97
CA GLY A 437 29.48 7.51 -25.23
C GLY A 437 29.18 7.24 -23.75
N HIS A 438 27.90 7.17 -23.38
CA HIS A 438 27.42 6.88 -22.03
C HIS A 438 27.16 5.37 -21.81
N ASP A 439 27.12 4.95 -20.54
CA ASP A 439 26.62 3.62 -20.16
C ASP A 439 25.20 3.40 -20.69
N SER A 440 24.88 2.20 -21.18
CA SER A 440 23.61 1.91 -21.87
C SER A 440 22.34 2.22 -21.07
N GLY A 441 22.41 2.17 -19.73
CA GLY A 441 21.32 2.51 -18.82
C GLY A 441 21.37 3.93 -18.22
N ALA A 442 22.27 4.80 -18.68
CA ALA A 442 22.40 6.16 -18.17
C ALA A 442 21.15 7.02 -18.48
N PRO A 443 20.78 8.00 -17.62
CA PRO A 443 19.69 8.93 -17.94
C PRO A 443 20.12 9.93 -19.02
N VAL A 444 19.58 9.80 -20.23
CA VAL A 444 19.71 10.82 -21.29
C VAL A 444 19.04 12.12 -20.81
N THR A 445 19.76 13.23 -20.88
CA THR A 445 19.26 14.56 -20.45
C THR A 445 18.62 15.33 -21.61
N LYS A 446 17.87 16.39 -21.30
CA LYS A 446 17.29 17.25 -22.34
C LYS A 446 18.36 17.93 -23.20
N ASP A 447 19.51 18.27 -22.64
CA ASP A 447 20.62 18.86 -23.39
C ASP A 447 21.22 17.83 -24.34
N ASP A 448 21.39 16.58 -23.88
CA ASP A 448 21.87 15.47 -24.70
C ASP A 448 20.92 15.23 -25.88
N ALA A 449 19.61 15.13 -25.63
CA ALA A 449 18.58 15.00 -26.67
C ALA A 449 18.61 16.14 -27.70
N LEU A 450 18.88 17.37 -27.26
CA LEU A 450 19.03 18.54 -28.15
C LEU A 450 20.38 18.58 -28.88
N SER A 451 21.38 17.81 -28.46
CA SER A 451 22.67 17.72 -29.17
C SER A 451 22.62 16.84 -30.42
N PHE A 452 21.63 15.93 -30.52
CA PHE A 452 21.47 15.03 -31.66
C PHE A 452 21.01 15.74 -32.94
N THR A 453 21.81 15.58 -33.99
CA THR A 453 21.43 15.85 -35.39
C THR A 453 21.23 14.56 -36.21
N SER A 454 21.85 13.46 -35.80
CA SER A 454 21.71 12.14 -36.44
C SER A 454 21.62 11.05 -35.37
N LEU A 455 20.69 10.10 -35.55
CA LEU A 455 20.55 8.90 -34.73
C LEU A 455 20.33 7.68 -35.62
N SER A 456 21.04 6.58 -35.35
CA SER A 456 20.92 5.32 -36.09
C SER A 456 20.88 4.13 -35.13
N CYS A 457 19.74 3.45 -35.09
CA CYS A 457 19.43 2.36 -34.16
C CYS A 457 18.91 1.12 -34.90
N GLY A 458 19.58 0.73 -35.99
CA GLY A 458 19.25 -0.49 -36.72
C GLY A 458 19.55 -1.76 -35.91
N SER A 459 18.69 -2.78 -36.01
CA SER A 459 18.74 -4.03 -35.20
C SER A 459 19.95 -4.96 -35.47
N ALA A 460 20.97 -4.51 -36.19
CA ALA A 460 22.05 -5.34 -36.72
C ALA A 460 23.08 -5.83 -35.69
N ASP A 461 23.07 -5.33 -34.44
CA ASP A 461 24.07 -5.65 -33.41
C ASP A 461 23.57 -6.63 -32.31
N ASN A 462 22.44 -7.30 -32.52
CA ASN A 462 21.80 -8.25 -31.59
C ASN A 462 21.49 -7.68 -30.18
N SER A 463 21.48 -6.35 -30.00
CA SER A 463 21.24 -5.71 -28.68
C SER A 463 19.79 -5.74 -28.20
N GLY A 464 18.85 -6.14 -29.06
CA GLY A 464 17.41 -6.13 -28.85
C GLY A 464 16.69 -5.62 -30.10
N THR A 465 15.39 -5.36 -29.97
CA THR A 465 14.59 -4.68 -31.01
C THR A 465 13.80 -3.55 -30.38
N ILE A 466 13.78 -2.39 -31.02
CA ILE A 466 12.99 -1.23 -30.61
C ILE A 466 11.52 -1.46 -30.98
N SER A 467 10.62 -1.01 -30.12
CA SER A 467 9.16 -1.12 -30.30
C SER A 467 8.39 0.15 -29.93
N ASP A 468 8.96 0.98 -29.03
CA ASP A 468 8.37 2.25 -28.58
C ASP A 468 9.38 3.40 -28.81
N LEU A 469 8.94 4.43 -29.53
CA LEU A 469 9.75 5.61 -29.88
C LEU A 469 9.58 6.78 -28.88
N SER A 470 8.79 6.60 -27.81
CA SER A 470 8.53 7.63 -26.79
C SER A 470 9.83 8.19 -26.21
N GLY A 471 9.90 9.51 -26.08
CA GLY A 471 11.09 10.26 -25.69
C GLY A 471 11.81 10.92 -26.88
N LEU A 472 11.63 10.43 -28.12
CA LEU A 472 12.17 11.10 -29.30
C LEU A 472 11.55 12.47 -29.58
N GLU A 473 10.39 12.80 -29.00
CA GLU A 473 9.77 14.13 -29.13
C GLU A 473 10.68 15.26 -28.65
N ALA A 474 11.64 14.95 -27.76
CA ALA A 474 12.63 15.87 -27.22
C ALA A 474 13.84 16.10 -28.14
N PHE A 475 14.06 15.26 -29.15
CA PHE A 475 15.24 15.27 -30.02
C PHE A 475 15.05 16.22 -31.22
N THR A 476 14.53 17.44 -30.95
CA THR A 476 14.01 18.39 -31.97
C THR A 476 15.06 19.01 -32.90
N ASN A 477 16.30 18.50 -32.87
CA ASN A 477 17.39 18.88 -33.77
C ASN A 477 17.79 17.78 -34.75
N LEU A 478 17.18 16.58 -34.68
CA LEU A 478 17.42 15.50 -35.63
C LEU A 478 17.07 15.91 -37.07
N THR A 479 18.03 15.71 -37.97
CA THR A 479 17.87 15.75 -39.42
C THR A 479 17.93 14.35 -40.04
N PHE A 480 18.66 13.40 -39.43
CA PHE A 480 18.70 12.00 -39.84
C PHE A 480 18.17 11.07 -38.73
N LEU A 481 17.27 10.15 -39.07
CA LEU A 481 16.86 9.04 -38.21
C LEU A 481 16.79 7.73 -39.00
N SER A 482 17.57 6.72 -38.58
CA SER A 482 17.39 5.33 -39.01
C SER A 482 17.03 4.44 -37.82
N VAL A 483 15.95 3.67 -37.97
CA VAL A 483 15.47 2.67 -37.00
C VAL A 483 15.10 1.36 -37.72
N ARG A 484 15.86 1.02 -38.77
CA ARG A 484 15.65 -0.15 -39.63
C ARG A 484 15.67 -1.50 -38.88
N GLY A 485 14.81 -2.43 -39.28
CA GLY A 485 14.83 -3.82 -38.81
C GLY A 485 14.26 -4.04 -37.42
N ASN A 486 13.36 -3.16 -36.97
CA ASN A 486 12.81 -3.15 -35.61
C ASN A 486 11.33 -3.60 -35.60
N GLN A 487 10.65 -3.48 -34.45
CA GLN A 487 9.24 -3.85 -34.28
C GLN A 487 8.32 -2.62 -34.14
N ILE A 488 8.72 -1.48 -34.72
CA ILE A 488 8.01 -0.20 -34.57
C ILE A 488 6.71 -0.23 -35.38
N SER A 489 5.63 0.26 -34.76
CA SER A 489 4.30 0.38 -35.40
C SER A 489 3.60 1.73 -35.18
N ASP A 490 4.02 2.51 -34.18
CA ASP A 490 3.58 3.90 -33.96
C ASP A 490 4.72 4.88 -34.24
N LEU A 491 4.40 5.96 -34.96
CA LEU A 491 5.30 7.06 -35.30
C LEU A 491 4.89 8.39 -34.63
N ALA A 492 3.87 8.41 -33.76
CA ALA A 492 3.42 9.62 -33.07
C ALA A 492 4.56 10.40 -32.36
N PRO A 493 5.58 9.76 -31.74
CA PRO A 493 6.75 10.47 -31.18
C PRO A 493 7.58 11.27 -32.19
N LEU A 494 7.46 11.01 -33.50
CA LEU A 494 8.17 11.74 -34.55
C LEU A 494 7.43 13.02 -35.00
N SER A 495 6.18 13.23 -34.56
CA SER A 495 5.31 14.33 -35.04
C SER A 495 5.78 15.76 -34.71
N THR A 496 6.79 15.91 -33.86
CA THR A 496 7.46 17.19 -33.54
C THR A 496 8.78 17.39 -34.30
N LEU A 497 9.30 16.36 -34.98
CA LEU A 497 10.64 16.35 -35.58
C LEU A 497 10.66 16.95 -36.99
N THR A 498 10.15 18.18 -37.12
CA THR A 498 9.98 18.90 -38.39
C THR A 498 11.29 19.24 -39.12
N LYS A 499 12.46 18.94 -38.53
CA LYS A 499 13.79 19.10 -39.12
C LYS A 499 14.33 17.84 -39.81
N LEU A 500 13.66 16.69 -39.70
CA LEU A 500 14.10 15.48 -40.39
C LEU A 500 14.14 15.69 -41.91
N THR A 501 15.31 15.45 -42.49
CA THR A 501 15.59 15.42 -43.93
C THR A 501 15.70 13.99 -44.45
N ILE A 502 16.09 13.03 -43.59
CA ILE A 502 16.18 11.60 -43.94
C ILE A 502 15.52 10.77 -42.84
N LEU A 503 14.58 9.90 -43.22
CA LEU A 503 13.92 8.94 -42.34
C LEU A 503 13.96 7.52 -42.93
N ASP A 504 14.62 6.61 -42.23
CA ASP A 504 14.69 5.19 -42.54
C ASP A 504 13.99 4.36 -41.45
N ILE A 505 12.86 3.77 -41.85
CA ILE A 505 12.03 2.85 -41.08
C ILE A 505 11.86 1.50 -41.81
N ILE A 506 12.78 1.14 -42.71
CA ILE A 506 12.72 -0.13 -43.46
C ILE A 506 12.60 -1.33 -42.49
N ASP A 507 11.95 -2.42 -42.91
CA ASP A 507 11.84 -3.68 -42.16
C ASP A 507 11.22 -3.47 -40.75
N ASN A 508 10.02 -2.89 -40.70
CA ASN A 508 9.28 -2.60 -39.45
C ASN A 508 7.79 -3.03 -39.57
N HIS A 509 6.91 -2.52 -38.71
CA HIS A 509 5.49 -2.89 -38.63
C HIS A 509 4.53 -1.69 -38.81
N VAL A 510 5.01 -0.58 -39.37
CA VAL A 510 4.26 0.67 -39.54
C VAL A 510 3.16 0.51 -40.59
N SER A 511 1.94 0.92 -40.26
CA SER A 511 0.82 1.07 -41.20
C SER A 511 0.29 2.50 -41.30
N ASN A 512 0.60 3.36 -40.32
CA ASN A 512 0.11 4.73 -40.23
C ASN A 512 1.28 5.73 -40.25
N ILE A 513 1.35 6.53 -41.31
CA ILE A 513 2.37 7.59 -41.48
C ILE A 513 1.83 9.01 -41.27
N ALA A 514 0.61 9.18 -40.76
CA ALA A 514 0.00 10.49 -40.46
C ALA A 514 0.87 11.42 -39.59
N PRO A 515 1.69 10.93 -38.62
CA PRO A 515 2.64 11.76 -37.88
C PRO A 515 3.65 12.53 -38.74
N LEU A 516 3.96 12.06 -39.96
CA LEU A 516 4.94 12.67 -40.87
C LEU A 516 4.39 13.87 -41.66
N SER A 517 3.08 14.14 -41.58
CA SER A 517 2.39 15.21 -42.33
C SER A 517 2.88 16.65 -42.07
N LYS A 518 3.80 16.86 -41.13
CA LYS A 518 4.44 18.15 -40.80
C LYS A 518 5.94 18.17 -41.08
N THR A 519 6.51 17.07 -41.54
CA THR A 519 7.95 16.89 -41.77
C THR A 519 8.35 17.42 -43.15
N VAL A 520 7.93 18.64 -43.49
CA VAL A 520 8.01 19.25 -44.84
C VAL A 520 9.43 19.41 -45.39
N ASN A 521 10.46 19.20 -44.57
CA ASN A 521 11.88 19.22 -44.95
C ASN A 521 12.42 17.83 -45.34
N LEU A 522 11.59 16.79 -45.35
CA LEU A 522 12.00 15.42 -45.68
C LEU A 522 12.39 15.32 -47.16
N LEU A 523 13.65 14.94 -47.41
CA LEU A 523 14.24 14.73 -48.74
C LEU A 523 14.26 13.24 -49.11
N GLU A 524 14.44 12.37 -48.12
CA GLU A 524 14.52 10.92 -48.32
C GLU A 524 13.64 10.16 -47.32
N PHE A 525 12.77 9.29 -47.82
CA PHE A 525 11.91 8.43 -47.01
C PHE A 525 12.03 6.96 -47.44
N TYR A 526 12.54 6.14 -46.52
CA TYR A 526 12.74 4.71 -46.73
C TYR A 526 11.86 3.91 -45.75
N ALA A 527 10.91 3.15 -46.28
CA ALA A 527 9.91 2.41 -45.52
C ALA A 527 9.52 1.07 -46.19
N ASP A 528 10.48 0.44 -46.90
CA ASP A 528 10.33 -0.92 -47.44
C ASP A 528 9.94 -1.93 -46.32
N GLY A 529 9.24 -3.00 -46.68
CA GLY A 529 8.94 -4.11 -45.76
C GLY A 529 8.00 -3.76 -44.60
N ASN A 530 7.12 -2.77 -44.79
CA ASN A 530 6.15 -2.31 -43.79
C ASN A 530 4.70 -2.71 -44.16
N ARG A 531 3.69 -2.03 -43.60
CA ARG A 531 2.26 -2.32 -43.79
C ARG A 531 1.49 -1.07 -44.24
N ILE A 532 2.16 -0.12 -44.89
CA ILE A 532 1.60 1.15 -45.35
C ILE A 532 0.64 0.88 -46.52
N SER A 533 -0.50 1.55 -46.54
CA SER A 533 -1.47 1.51 -47.64
C SER A 533 -2.01 2.89 -48.04
N ASP A 534 -1.88 3.88 -47.16
CA ASP A 534 -2.27 5.27 -47.39
C ASP A 534 -1.01 6.15 -47.45
N LEU A 535 -0.87 6.93 -48.53
CA LEU A 535 0.22 7.88 -48.73
C LEU A 535 -0.22 9.35 -48.55
N ALA A 536 -1.48 9.63 -48.22
CA ALA A 536 -2.00 11.00 -48.06
C ALA A 536 -1.15 11.90 -47.14
N PRO A 537 -0.52 11.40 -46.05
CA PRO A 537 0.39 12.20 -45.24
C PRO A 537 1.64 12.73 -45.95
N LEU A 538 2.04 12.15 -47.09
CA LEU A 538 3.19 12.61 -47.90
C LEU A 538 2.85 13.79 -48.82
N SER A 539 1.56 14.10 -49.05
CA SER A 539 1.09 15.05 -50.07
C SER A 539 1.53 16.52 -49.94
N ASN A 540 2.21 16.88 -48.84
CA ASN A 540 2.76 18.21 -48.61
C ASN A 540 4.29 18.20 -48.47
N LEU A 541 4.94 17.05 -48.73
CA LEU A 541 6.40 16.88 -48.63
C LEU A 541 7.07 17.22 -49.97
N VAL A 542 6.83 18.43 -50.46
CA VAL A 542 7.24 18.92 -51.79
C VAL A 542 8.75 18.93 -52.05
N ASN A 543 9.57 18.70 -51.01
CA ASN A 543 11.02 18.60 -51.08
C ASN A 543 11.53 17.14 -51.21
N LEU A 544 10.64 16.14 -51.20
CA LEU A 544 11.01 14.73 -51.21
C LEU A 544 11.59 14.32 -52.58
N GLN A 545 12.84 13.83 -52.57
CA GLN A 545 13.62 13.44 -53.74
C GLN A 545 13.78 11.92 -53.87
N SER A 546 13.77 11.18 -52.75
CA SER A 546 13.89 9.73 -52.70
C SER A 546 12.75 9.11 -51.89
N LEU A 547 11.96 8.24 -52.53
CA LEU A 547 10.90 7.46 -51.89
C LEU A 547 11.14 5.97 -52.14
N SER A 548 11.23 5.18 -51.08
CA SER A 548 11.25 3.72 -51.14
C SER A 548 10.20 3.14 -50.20
N VAL A 549 9.22 2.44 -50.76
CA VAL A 549 8.08 1.83 -50.05
C VAL A 549 7.80 0.43 -50.60
N ASN A 550 8.85 -0.32 -50.94
CA ASN A 550 8.72 -1.65 -51.53
C ASN A 550 8.08 -2.65 -50.55
N GLY A 551 7.30 -3.61 -51.04
CA GLY A 551 6.71 -4.67 -50.20
C GLY A 551 5.68 -4.15 -49.20
N ASN A 552 4.94 -3.09 -49.56
CA ASN A 552 3.86 -2.53 -48.75
C ASN A 552 2.48 -2.93 -49.33
N GLN A 553 1.44 -2.14 -49.10
CA GLN A 553 0.06 -2.43 -49.51
C GLN A 553 -0.59 -1.25 -50.25
N ILE A 554 0.23 -0.40 -50.88
CA ILE A 554 -0.18 0.84 -51.54
C ILE A 554 -0.89 0.51 -52.86
N SER A 555 -2.01 1.18 -53.13
CA SER A 555 -2.75 1.10 -54.41
C SER A 555 -3.06 2.46 -55.04
N ASP A 556 -3.07 3.52 -54.24
CA ASP A 556 -3.27 4.90 -54.70
C ASP A 556 -1.95 5.68 -54.63
N LEU A 557 -1.60 6.33 -55.75
CA LEU A 557 -0.43 7.21 -55.87
C LEU A 557 -0.81 8.69 -55.95
N THR A 558 -2.10 9.04 -55.89
CA THR A 558 -2.59 10.44 -55.94
C THR A 558 -1.88 11.38 -54.95
N PRO A 559 -1.52 10.96 -53.73
CA PRO A 559 -0.73 11.78 -52.81
C PRO A 559 0.67 12.19 -53.31
N LEU A 560 1.23 11.52 -54.31
CA LEU A 560 2.53 11.86 -54.89
C LEU A 560 2.44 12.94 -55.98
N ALA A 561 1.25 13.26 -56.50
CA ALA A 561 1.05 14.06 -57.72
C ALA A 561 1.58 15.51 -57.70
N ASN A 562 2.07 16.02 -56.57
CA ASN A 562 2.66 17.36 -56.43
C ASN A 562 4.04 17.29 -55.72
N ILE A 563 4.77 16.18 -55.91
CA ILE A 563 6.12 15.97 -55.37
C ILE A 563 7.12 16.11 -56.53
N ASP A 564 7.11 17.29 -57.14
CA ASP A 564 7.82 17.67 -58.38
C ASP A 564 9.35 17.47 -58.31
N GLN A 565 9.90 17.26 -57.10
CA GLN A 565 11.32 17.03 -56.83
C GLN A 565 11.70 15.54 -56.80
N LEU A 566 10.76 14.60 -56.95
CA LEU A 566 11.01 13.16 -56.83
C LEU A 566 11.91 12.66 -57.97
N GLN A 567 13.09 12.15 -57.61
CA GLN A 567 14.12 11.65 -58.53
C GLN A 567 14.19 10.12 -58.53
N TYR A 568 13.94 9.52 -57.37
CA TYR A 568 13.91 8.07 -57.15
C TYR A 568 12.57 7.65 -56.54
N ALA A 569 11.87 6.73 -57.21
CA ALA A 569 10.63 6.13 -56.71
C ALA A 569 10.72 4.61 -56.77
N LYS A 570 10.78 3.95 -55.61
CA LYS A 570 10.72 2.49 -55.49
C LYS A 570 9.42 2.07 -54.81
N LEU A 571 8.57 1.43 -55.59
CA LEU A 571 7.17 1.14 -55.34
C LEU A 571 6.86 -0.36 -55.57
N SER A 572 7.89 -1.21 -55.65
CA SER A 572 7.70 -2.61 -56.05
C SER A 572 6.96 -3.45 -55.00
N ASN A 573 6.37 -4.56 -55.43
CA ASN A 573 5.66 -5.50 -54.57
C ASN A 573 4.53 -4.82 -53.77
N ASN A 574 3.70 -4.04 -54.45
CA ASN A 574 2.56 -3.30 -53.91
C ASN A 574 1.25 -3.74 -54.63
N LYS A 575 0.22 -2.89 -54.65
CA LYS A 575 -1.10 -3.14 -55.26
C LYS A 575 -1.47 -2.04 -56.28
N ILE A 576 -0.47 -1.45 -56.92
CA ILE A 576 -0.63 -0.31 -57.84
C ILE A 576 -1.22 -0.82 -59.16
N VAL A 577 -2.19 -0.07 -59.70
CA VAL A 577 -2.87 -0.34 -60.98
C VAL A 577 -2.68 0.81 -61.98
N HIS A 578 -2.63 2.05 -61.49
CA HIS A 578 -2.58 3.26 -62.32
C HIS A 578 -1.36 4.12 -61.96
N LEU A 579 -0.64 4.58 -62.99
CA LEU A 579 0.52 5.45 -62.85
C LEU A 579 0.23 6.93 -63.14
N THR A 580 -1.04 7.31 -63.40
CA THR A 580 -1.44 8.69 -63.75
C THR A 580 -0.92 9.77 -62.78
N PRO A 581 -0.85 9.56 -61.45
CA PRO A 581 -0.25 10.53 -60.54
C PRO A 581 1.26 10.78 -60.75
N LEU A 582 1.97 9.94 -61.51
CA LEU A 582 3.38 10.12 -61.81
C LEU A 582 3.65 10.93 -63.10
N SER A 583 2.61 11.29 -63.88
CA SER A 583 2.76 11.77 -65.27
C SER A 583 3.68 12.99 -65.45
N ASP A 584 3.69 13.91 -64.48
CA ASP A 584 4.36 15.21 -64.59
C ASP A 584 5.67 15.30 -63.75
N HIS A 585 6.22 14.16 -63.32
CA HIS A 585 7.46 14.10 -62.53
C HIS A 585 8.73 14.20 -63.39
N ASP A 586 8.96 15.35 -64.02
CA ASP A 586 10.07 15.58 -64.95
C ASP A 586 11.48 15.30 -64.38
N GLN A 587 11.63 15.27 -63.05
CA GLN A 587 12.90 14.96 -62.36
C GLN A 587 13.14 13.46 -62.12
N LEU A 588 12.15 12.61 -62.38
CA LEU A 588 12.19 11.18 -62.04
C LEU A 588 13.07 10.40 -63.04
N PHE A 589 14.27 10.02 -62.61
CA PHE A 589 15.20 9.26 -63.44
C PHE A 589 15.33 7.77 -63.07
N ASN A 590 14.78 7.36 -61.92
CA ASN A 590 14.77 5.95 -61.47
C ASN A 590 13.40 5.56 -60.91
N LEU A 591 12.72 4.61 -61.58
CA LEU A 591 11.40 4.11 -61.21
C LEU A 591 11.39 2.58 -61.14
N ASP A 592 11.15 2.04 -59.94
CA ASP A 592 10.83 0.62 -59.72
C ASP A 592 9.36 0.46 -59.34
N VAL A 593 8.59 -0.21 -60.20
CA VAL A 593 7.18 -0.58 -60.01
C VAL A 593 6.96 -2.08 -60.20
N SER A 594 8.01 -2.89 -60.10
CA SER A 594 7.93 -4.34 -60.31
C SER A 594 6.98 -5.05 -59.33
N GLY A 595 6.40 -6.19 -59.72
CA GLY A 595 5.49 -6.95 -58.86
C GLY A 595 4.22 -6.18 -58.47
N ASN A 596 3.58 -5.52 -59.44
CA ASN A 596 2.34 -4.76 -59.26
C ASN A 596 1.25 -5.25 -60.24
N GLN A 597 0.19 -4.48 -60.44
CA GLN A 597 -0.96 -4.85 -61.30
C GLN A 597 -1.13 -3.89 -62.48
N ILE A 598 -0.08 -3.16 -62.85
CA ILE A 598 -0.08 -2.11 -63.87
C ILE A 598 -0.24 -2.73 -65.27
N SER A 599 -1.13 -2.16 -66.08
CA SER A 599 -1.34 -2.54 -67.48
C SER A 599 -1.21 -1.37 -68.46
N ASP A 600 -1.48 -0.14 -68.01
CA ASP A 600 -1.28 1.10 -68.75
C ASP A 600 -0.05 1.86 -68.22
N ILE A 601 0.89 2.15 -69.12
CA ILE A 601 2.09 2.94 -68.85
C ILE A 601 2.15 4.23 -69.70
N THR A 602 1.02 4.64 -70.30
CA THR A 602 0.88 5.94 -70.99
C THR A 602 1.35 7.13 -70.12
N PRO A 603 1.11 7.15 -68.78
CA PRO A 603 1.68 8.17 -67.89
C PRO A 603 3.21 8.33 -67.93
N LEU A 604 3.97 7.33 -68.39
CA LEU A 604 5.43 7.42 -68.47
C LEU A 604 5.93 8.16 -69.74
N ALA A 605 5.06 8.42 -70.72
CA ALA A 605 5.44 8.98 -72.03
C ALA A 605 5.99 10.41 -72.00
N SER A 606 5.73 11.15 -70.91
CA SER A 606 6.22 12.50 -70.63
C SER A 606 7.56 12.53 -69.92
N LEU A 607 7.95 11.44 -69.24
CA LEU A 607 9.09 11.40 -68.32
C LEU A 607 10.43 11.27 -69.05
N THR A 608 10.79 12.28 -69.85
CA THR A 608 11.99 12.24 -70.71
C THR A 608 13.32 12.15 -69.95
N GLY A 609 13.32 12.44 -68.65
CA GLY A 609 14.45 12.22 -67.75
C GLY A 609 14.61 10.78 -67.25
N LEU A 610 13.68 9.86 -67.55
CA LEU A 610 13.69 8.49 -67.07
C LEU A 610 14.82 7.67 -67.72
N LEU A 611 15.80 7.24 -66.90
CA LEU A 611 16.94 6.42 -67.33
C LEU A 611 16.79 4.96 -66.91
N TYR A 612 16.22 4.70 -65.74
CA TYR A 612 16.10 3.36 -65.16
C TYR A 612 14.64 3.03 -64.88
N LEU A 613 14.10 2.06 -65.61
CA LEU A 613 12.74 1.54 -65.42
C LEU A 613 12.77 0.06 -65.08
N THR A 614 12.25 -0.29 -63.90
CA THR A 614 12.05 -1.67 -63.45
C THR A 614 10.55 -1.91 -63.28
N ALA A 615 9.92 -2.61 -64.21
CA ALA A 615 8.48 -2.84 -64.27
C ALA A 615 8.13 -4.31 -64.59
N ASN A 616 9.01 -5.25 -64.26
CA ASN A 616 8.76 -6.68 -64.37
C ASN A 616 7.60 -7.15 -63.49
N ASP A 617 7.06 -8.33 -63.78
CA ASP A 617 5.98 -8.98 -63.03
C ASP A 617 4.76 -8.07 -62.86
N ASN A 618 4.24 -7.60 -64.00
CA ASN A 618 3.09 -6.71 -64.13
C ASN A 618 2.15 -7.22 -65.25
N GLN A 619 1.25 -6.37 -65.76
CA GLN A 619 0.25 -6.73 -66.76
C GLN A 619 0.34 -5.88 -68.04
N ILE A 620 1.50 -5.27 -68.31
CA ILE A 620 1.74 -4.34 -69.42
C ILE A 620 1.62 -5.07 -70.76
N VAL A 621 0.90 -4.49 -71.71
CA VAL A 621 0.72 -5.01 -73.08
C VAL A 621 1.35 -4.08 -74.12
N ASP A 622 1.02 -2.79 -74.05
CA ASP A 622 1.55 -1.76 -74.94
C ASP A 622 2.74 -1.04 -74.29
N ILE A 623 3.84 -0.91 -75.04
CA ILE A 623 5.05 -0.18 -74.65
C ILE A 623 5.39 0.97 -75.61
N THR A 624 4.46 1.34 -76.49
CA THR A 624 4.53 2.57 -77.30
C THR A 624 4.88 3.83 -76.48
N PRO A 625 4.39 4.01 -75.23
CA PRO A 625 4.82 5.10 -74.36
C PRO A 625 6.34 5.21 -74.14
N LEU A 626 7.06 4.08 -74.12
CA LEU A 626 8.50 4.05 -73.85
C LEU A 626 9.35 4.48 -75.05
N GLY A 627 8.83 4.41 -76.29
CA GLY A 627 9.59 4.65 -77.52
C GLY A 627 10.07 6.10 -77.76
N LYS A 628 9.84 7.00 -76.80
CA LYS A 628 10.36 8.38 -76.77
C LYS A 628 11.40 8.62 -75.67
N LEU A 629 11.62 7.64 -74.79
CA LEU A 629 12.44 7.79 -73.59
C LEU A 629 13.88 7.33 -73.83
N ALA A 630 14.84 7.95 -73.14
CA ALA A 630 16.26 7.66 -73.27
C ALA A 630 16.74 6.63 -72.22
N LEU A 631 16.03 5.52 -72.08
CA LEU A 631 16.27 4.50 -71.05
C LEU A 631 17.66 3.84 -71.19
N GLU A 632 18.44 3.86 -70.11
CA GLU A 632 19.68 3.08 -69.97
C GLU A 632 19.41 1.63 -69.55
N ILE A 633 18.35 1.39 -68.78
CA ILE A 633 17.90 0.06 -68.34
C ILE A 633 16.37 0.00 -68.40
N ALA A 634 15.83 -1.07 -69.02
CA ALA A 634 14.40 -1.36 -69.02
C ALA A 634 14.16 -2.85 -68.68
N ASP A 635 13.82 -3.14 -67.42
CA ASP A 635 13.37 -4.47 -67.01
C ASP A 635 11.85 -4.57 -67.13
N LEU A 636 11.40 -5.32 -68.14
CA LEU A 636 10.01 -5.49 -68.52
C LEU A 636 9.60 -6.98 -68.46
N ARG A 637 10.39 -7.82 -67.79
CA ARG A 637 10.17 -9.28 -67.72
C ARG A 637 8.79 -9.67 -67.17
N ASN A 638 8.30 -10.85 -67.53
CA ASN A 638 7.03 -11.40 -67.01
C ASN A 638 5.84 -10.43 -67.14
N ASN A 639 5.71 -9.76 -68.29
CA ASN A 639 4.55 -8.95 -68.66
C ASN A 639 3.76 -9.63 -69.81
N LYS A 640 2.86 -8.88 -70.46
CA LYS A 640 1.98 -9.36 -71.54
C LYS A 640 2.33 -8.72 -72.90
N ILE A 641 3.56 -8.23 -73.06
CA ILE A 641 4.01 -7.45 -74.22
C ILE A 641 4.02 -8.32 -75.48
N THR A 642 3.31 -7.87 -76.52
CA THR A 642 3.23 -8.56 -77.83
C THR A 642 4.09 -7.93 -78.92
N ASP A 643 4.50 -6.67 -78.75
CA ASP A 643 5.33 -5.94 -79.71
C ASP A 643 6.48 -5.22 -78.99
N ALA A 644 7.69 -5.33 -79.56
CA ALA A 644 8.90 -4.68 -79.08
C ALA A 644 9.44 -3.61 -80.06
N THR A 645 8.75 -3.33 -81.17
CA THR A 645 9.16 -2.28 -82.12
C THR A 645 9.27 -0.87 -81.51
N PRO A 646 8.49 -0.44 -80.49
CA PRO A 646 8.70 0.86 -79.84
C PRO A 646 10.08 1.02 -79.21
N LEU A 647 10.70 -0.09 -78.78
CA LEU A 647 12.04 -0.08 -78.20
C LEU A 647 13.12 0.06 -79.29
N SER A 648 12.89 -0.47 -80.50
CA SER A 648 13.92 -0.68 -81.56
C SER A 648 14.76 0.54 -81.98
N GLY A 649 14.34 1.77 -81.67
CA GLY A 649 15.08 3.01 -81.95
C GLY A 649 16.05 3.47 -80.85
N MET A 650 16.02 2.86 -79.66
CA MET A 650 16.96 3.19 -78.58
C MET A 650 18.35 2.59 -78.89
N ASN A 651 19.41 3.27 -78.46
CA ASN A 651 20.79 2.89 -78.75
C ASN A 651 21.30 1.78 -77.81
N PHE A 652 20.84 0.54 -78.03
CA PHE A 652 20.94 -0.54 -77.04
C PHE A 652 22.35 -1.02 -76.68
N GLY A 653 22.73 -0.79 -75.42
CA GLY A 653 23.51 -1.74 -74.65
C GLY A 653 22.68 -2.97 -74.21
N PRO A 654 23.28 -3.94 -73.50
CA PRO A 654 22.67 -5.24 -73.14
C PRO A 654 21.66 -5.16 -71.98
N ASN A 655 20.91 -4.06 -71.87
CA ASN A 655 20.22 -3.63 -70.64
C ASN A 655 18.68 -3.64 -70.73
N VAL A 656 18.11 -4.28 -71.76
CA VAL A 656 16.66 -4.51 -71.87
C VAL A 656 16.36 -5.96 -71.57
N TYR A 657 15.37 -6.21 -70.72
CA TYR A 657 14.97 -7.54 -70.31
C TYR A 657 13.48 -7.76 -70.59
N LEU A 658 13.17 -8.64 -71.55
CA LEU A 658 11.81 -8.96 -72.01
C LEU A 658 11.41 -10.41 -71.75
N THR A 659 12.30 -11.24 -71.19
CA THR A 659 12.02 -12.67 -70.91
C THR A 659 10.72 -12.87 -70.12
N GLY A 660 9.94 -13.89 -70.50
CA GLY A 660 8.60 -14.13 -69.98
C GLY A 660 7.45 -13.42 -70.73
N ASN A 661 7.73 -12.52 -71.69
CA ASN A 661 6.70 -11.88 -72.50
C ASN A 661 6.31 -12.69 -73.77
N PRO A 662 5.06 -12.56 -74.26
CA PRO A 662 4.61 -13.13 -75.54
C PRO A 662 5.49 -12.78 -76.74
N VAL A 663 6.03 -11.56 -76.83
CA VAL A 663 6.92 -11.16 -77.93
C VAL A 663 8.16 -12.07 -78.05
N CYS A 664 8.67 -12.59 -76.93
CA CYS A 664 9.81 -13.50 -76.91
C CYS A 664 9.47 -14.93 -77.33
N THR A 665 8.20 -15.35 -77.27
CA THR A 665 7.78 -16.65 -77.81
C THR A 665 7.46 -16.56 -79.30
N ALA A 666 6.99 -15.39 -79.78
CA ALA A 666 6.75 -15.12 -81.19
C ALA A 666 8.04 -14.82 -81.98
N SER A 667 9.02 -14.14 -81.37
CA SER A 667 10.30 -13.76 -81.96
C SER A 667 11.44 -13.90 -80.94
N PRO A 668 12.00 -15.12 -80.75
CA PRO A 668 13.07 -15.37 -79.78
C PRO A 668 14.37 -14.61 -80.03
N THR A 669 14.61 -14.16 -81.27
CA THR A 669 15.79 -13.38 -81.67
C THR A 669 15.65 -11.87 -81.41
N THR A 670 14.58 -11.44 -80.74
CA THR A 670 14.40 -10.03 -80.34
C THR A 670 15.40 -9.67 -79.24
N ASN A 671 16.05 -8.51 -79.34
CA ASN A 671 16.96 -8.03 -78.29
C ASN A 671 16.24 -7.96 -76.93
N GLY A 672 16.87 -8.47 -75.88
CA GLY A 672 16.28 -8.60 -74.54
C GLY A 672 15.41 -9.84 -74.31
N CYS A 673 15.16 -10.67 -75.33
CA CYS A 673 14.53 -11.99 -75.16
C CYS A 673 15.53 -13.13 -74.92
N ALA A 674 16.83 -12.88 -75.09
CA ALA A 674 17.89 -13.77 -74.64
C ALA A 674 18.07 -13.68 -73.11
N SER A 675 18.44 -14.79 -72.48
CA SER A 675 18.62 -14.97 -71.03
C SER A 675 19.99 -14.55 -70.52
#